data_AF-A0A9J7N3M1-F1
#
_entry.id   AF-A0A9J7N3M1-F1
#
_cell.length_a   1.000
_cell.length_b   1.000
_cell.length_c   1.000
_cell.angle_alpha   90.00
_cell.angle_beta   90.00
_cell.angle_gamma   90.00
#
_symmetry.space_group_name_H-M   'P 1'
#
loop_
_entity.id
_entity.type
_entity.pdbx_description
1 polymer ?
#
loop_
_entity_poly.entity_id
_entity_poly.type
_entity_poly.pdbx_seq_one_letter_code
_entity_poly.pdbx_strand_id
1 'polypeptide(L)'
;MKTSTSKMDQLKTSRFLLDFVTVLLFSRLVSGQQALTCEKTGPCSCMMSDGIGEINLRPLVAANPSFKDFPATTNPDDYLYSWNPCEPFTEGLCRDVAVCQKKKDGKVYTDLGQQDSMETDVSVDPDTGETLVSFAYSSADDKKASLVVTKCTTGETNFTAEGETAMNTYVFQLDSPCACPGVGPECTGQPPPTCEKTGPCSCNMSDGSGQVDISPLMTGNPAFKDLVATTVPDDYLYSWNPCQPFTEGQCQNVAVCKKSNDSSVYEDIGTQDSVEISFSQDPDEGEIVTFGYTSLDGLRLSSVMAKCTTGETSIKADGEILDNNYLFELSSPCACPNAGPDCAGKKPVTCEKTGPCSCNMSDGSGEVNLQLLLSGNPTFKDYDSTIFPDGFLYSWNPCEPFSEGSCKDVAACKSASDGSAYIDIGKQDSVQISGGRDDSSGDVVVSFAYTSADGERDSMIVATCTTGDTTTFTAEGQTTENSYSFQLESPCACPNADPQCAGSKTPTCEKTGPCSCRMSDGSGEVNLQPLLAGNPTFKDIPATTVPDDFLYSWNPCEPFDEGSCKDVAVCQKTKDGSQYNDLGRHDTVEIQASQDPITGQSAVSFGYTSADGQRSSLIIATCGTGDTEFTVDGQDVPNSYLFQLTSACACPGADVDCAGPVIIPTPAPTAGLGGGSIFLIIVVSAFAGYFLVGAILNKVIRGKQGSEVVPNVQFWRNLPGYIKNGVLYIISPCRKTTTYEQI
;
A
#
# COMPACT_ATOMS: atom_id res chain seq x y z
N MET A 1 -32.05 44.80 18.55
CA MET A 1 -32.32 44.25 17.20
C MET A 1 -31.03 43.52 16.80
N LYS A 2 -30.81 42.23 17.12
CA LYS A 2 -31.30 41.00 16.44
C LYS A 2 -31.30 41.20 14.91
N THR A 3 -30.57 40.43 14.10
CA THR A 3 -30.40 38.95 14.09
C THR A 3 -29.14 38.61 13.27
N SER A 4 -28.13 37.90 13.81
CA SER A 4 -27.86 36.46 13.59
C SER A 4 -28.46 35.85 12.31
N THR A 5 -27.63 35.65 11.29
CA THR A 5 -27.86 34.71 10.18
C THR A 5 -26.48 34.37 9.59
N SER A 6 -25.91 33.21 9.93
CA SER A 6 -24.62 32.75 9.35
C SER A 6 -24.48 31.21 9.25
N LYS A 7 -25.58 30.45 9.45
CA LYS A 7 -25.60 29.00 9.20
C LYS A 7 -26.45 28.57 8.01
N MET A 8 -27.11 29.50 7.32
CA MET A 8 -27.96 29.22 6.16
C MET A 8 -27.36 29.71 4.83
N ASP A 9 -26.23 30.42 4.86
CA ASP A 9 -25.49 30.85 3.66
C ASP A 9 -24.51 29.80 3.15
N GLN A 10 -24.03 28.89 4.02
CA GLN A 10 -23.16 27.75 3.65
C GLN A 10 -23.88 26.65 2.84
N LEU A 11 -25.22 26.69 2.72
CA LEU A 11 -26.00 25.77 1.88
C LEU A 11 -26.40 26.38 0.51
N LYS A 12 -26.15 27.67 0.29
CA LYS A 12 -26.45 28.35 -0.99
C LYS A 12 -25.23 28.42 -1.90
N THR A 13 -24.02 28.45 -1.33
CA THR A 13 -22.73 28.37 -2.01
C THR A 13 -22.63 27.14 -2.93
N SER A 14 -23.31 26.04 -2.59
CA SER A 14 -23.30 24.79 -3.37
C SER A 14 -24.18 24.82 -4.64
N ARG A 15 -25.15 25.73 -4.78
CA ARG A 15 -26.17 25.61 -5.86
C ARG A 15 -25.82 26.30 -7.17
N PHE A 16 -25.02 27.37 -7.15
CA PHE A 16 -24.66 28.11 -8.37
C PHE A 16 -23.50 27.47 -9.13
N LEU A 17 -22.53 26.91 -8.40
CA LEU A 17 -21.43 26.10 -8.94
C LEU A 17 -21.93 24.76 -9.51
N LEU A 18 -22.89 24.11 -8.85
CA LEU A 18 -23.50 22.87 -9.35
C LEU A 18 -24.25 23.07 -10.67
N ASP A 19 -24.91 24.21 -10.88
CA ASP A 19 -25.63 24.54 -12.12
C ASP A 19 -24.68 24.91 -13.28
N PHE A 20 -23.48 25.45 -13.00
CA PHE A 20 -22.47 25.78 -14.02
C PHE A 20 -21.67 24.54 -14.45
N VAL A 21 -21.29 23.69 -13.48
CA VAL A 21 -20.61 22.41 -13.70
C VAL A 21 -21.54 21.40 -14.40
N THR A 22 -22.84 21.38 -14.09
CA THR A 22 -23.79 20.49 -14.80
C THR A 22 -24.03 20.88 -16.25
N VAL A 23 -24.01 22.16 -16.62
CA VAL A 23 -24.18 22.58 -18.03
C VAL A 23 -22.96 22.21 -18.90
N LEU A 24 -21.74 22.23 -18.33
CA LEU A 24 -20.53 21.74 -18.99
C LEU A 24 -20.48 20.20 -19.04
N LEU A 25 -20.86 19.50 -17.96
CA LEU A 25 -20.95 18.04 -17.91
C LEU A 25 -22.01 17.46 -18.87
N PHE A 26 -23.15 18.15 -19.07
CA PHE A 26 -24.19 17.69 -20.00
C PHE A 26 -23.78 17.76 -21.48
N SER A 27 -22.75 18.54 -21.83
CA SER A 27 -22.19 18.54 -23.18
C SER A 27 -21.22 17.37 -23.44
N ARG A 28 -20.73 16.70 -22.39
CA ARG A 28 -19.74 15.60 -22.47
C ARG A 28 -20.29 14.20 -22.18
N LEU A 29 -21.54 14.08 -21.68
CA LEU A 29 -22.21 12.80 -21.38
C LEU A 29 -22.53 11.90 -22.62
N VAL A 30 -22.01 12.22 -23.81
CA VAL A 30 -22.23 11.45 -25.04
C VAL A 30 -21.00 10.61 -25.44
N SER A 31 -19.85 10.72 -24.76
CA SER A 31 -18.68 9.89 -25.04
C SER A 31 -18.10 9.33 -23.75
N GLY A 32 -18.20 8.01 -23.55
CA GLY A 32 -17.79 7.30 -22.33
C GLY A 32 -16.28 7.17 -22.13
N GLN A 33 -15.56 8.29 -22.04
CA GLN A 33 -14.18 8.34 -21.53
C GLN A 33 -14.19 8.74 -20.05
N GLN A 34 -13.36 8.09 -19.21
CA GLN A 34 -13.02 8.65 -17.89
C GLN A 34 -12.36 10.01 -18.10
N ALA A 35 -12.91 11.04 -17.46
CA ALA A 35 -12.40 12.40 -17.61
C ALA A 35 -11.11 12.56 -16.80
N LEU A 36 -10.04 13.01 -17.45
CA LEU A 36 -8.85 13.53 -16.78
C LEU A 36 -9.24 14.67 -15.82
N THR A 37 -8.75 14.63 -14.58
CA THR A 37 -9.07 15.63 -13.54
C THR A 37 -7.80 16.09 -12.81
N CYS A 38 -7.85 17.27 -12.17
CA CYS A 38 -6.78 17.76 -11.30
C CYS A 38 -7.34 17.98 -9.90
N GLU A 39 -7.03 17.07 -8.97
CA GLU A 39 -7.54 17.07 -7.61
C GLU A 39 -6.81 18.11 -6.75
N LYS A 40 -7.57 19.03 -6.16
CA LYS A 40 -7.03 20.16 -5.40
C LYS A 40 -6.24 19.71 -4.16
N THR A 41 -4.94 20.00 -4.13
CA THR A 41 -4.04 19.71 -3.00
C THR A 41 -3.81 20.93 -2.11
N GLY A 42 -4.07 22.14 -2.62
CA GLY A 42 -3.80 23.40 -1.91
C GLY A 42 -4.54 24.60 -2.49
N PRO A 43 -4.19 25.85 -2.08
CA PRO A 43 -4.84 27.07 -2.56
C PRO A 43 -4.46 27.47 -3.99
N CYS A 44 -3.47 26.80 -4.59
CA CYS A 44 -2.98 27.05 -5.94
C CYS A 44 -2.23 25.85 -6.52
N SER A 45 -2.55 24.65 -6.01
CA SER A 45 -1.91 23.41 -6.40
C SER A 45 -2.96 22.30 -6.55
N CYS A 46 -2.69 21.39 -7.47
CA CYS A 46 -3.53 20.21 -7.70
C CYS A 46 -2.71 19.04 -8.27
N MET A 47 -3.15 17.82 -7.97
CA MET A 47 -2.55 16.57 -8.44
C MET A 47 -3.31 16.07 -9.67
N MET A 48 -2.61 15.77 -10.76
CA MET A 48 -3.23 15.20 -11.95
C MET A 48 -3.65 13.74 -11.70
N SER A 49 -4.86 13.37 -12.14
CA SER A 49 -5.42 12.03 -11.90
C SER A 49 -4.76 10.92 -12.73
N ASP A 50 -3.96 11.26 -13.73
CA ASP A 50 -3.17 10.35 -14.57
C ASP A 50 -1.77 10.05 -13.99
N GLY A 51 -1.45 10.62 -12.81
CA GLY A 51 -0.17 10.39 -12.14
C GLY A 51 1.01 11.18 -12.72
N ILE A 52 0.80 12.08 -13.71
CA ILE A 52 1.90 12.87 -14.31
C ILE A 52 2.51 13.87 -13.30
N GLY A 53 1.82 14.15 -12.19
CA GLY A 53 2.36 14.84 -11.02
C GLY A 53 1.55 16.05 -10.56
N GLU A 54 2.10 16.79 -9.59
CA GLU A 54 1.46 17.98 -9.04
C GLU A 54 1.76 19.23 -9.88
N ILE A 55 0.74 20.03 -10.17
CA ILE A 55 0.90 21.42 -10.60
C ILE A 55 0.94 22.28 -9.34
N ASN A 56 2.00 23.07 -9.16
CA ASN A 56 2.18 23.91 -7.98
C ASN A 56 2.60 25.34 -8.33
N LEU A 57 1.65 26.27 -8.27
CA LEU A 57 1.90 27.68 -8.64
C LEU A 57 2.54 28.51 -7.52
N ARG A 58 2.86 27.90 -6.37
CA ARG A 58 3.46 28.60 -5.22
C ARG A 58 4.76 29.34 -5.51
N PRO A 59 5.66 28.86 -6.37
CA PRO A 59 6.88 29.59 -6.69
C PRO A 59 6.62 30.90 -7.45
N LEU A 60 5.44 31.08 -8.05
CA LEU A 60 5.05 32.34 -8.70
C LEU A 60 4.68 33.44 -7.71
N VAL A 61 4.57 33.13 -6.41
CA VAL A 61 4.27 34.11 -5.35
C VAL A 61 5.52 34.93 -5.02
N ALA A 62 5.88 35.85 -5.92
CA ALA A 62 7.06 36.70 -5.78
C ALA A 62 6.74 38.08 -5.18
N ALA A 63 5.50 38.55 -5.33
CA ALA A 63 5.03 39.84 -4.85
C ALA A 63 3.57 39.74 -4.39
N ASN A 64 3.04 40.84 -3.82
CA ASN A 64 1.67 40.85 -3.31
C ASN A 64 0.91 42.09 -3.83
N PRO A 65 0.11 41.99 -4.91
CA PRO A 65 -0.10 40.80 -5.76
C PRO A 65 1.10 40.50 -6.68
N SER A 66 1.25 39.22 -7.08
CA SER A 66 2.32 38.77 -7.97
C SER A 66 2.17 39.29 -9.40
N PHE A 67 0.93 39.32 -9.91
CA PHE A 67 0.60 39.92 -11.19
C PHE A 67 -0.23 41.16 -10.93
N LYS A 68 0.36 42.35 -11.12
CA LYS A 68 -0.26 43.62 -10.74
C LYS A 68 -0.53 44.52 -11.93
N ASP A 69 -1.73 45.09 -11.99
CA ASP A 69 -2.11 46.17 -12.90
C ASP A 69 -1.94 45.81 -14.42
N PHE A 70 -2.32 44.60 -14.84
CA PHE A 70 -2.27 44.18 -16.24
C PHE A 70 -3.48 44.69 -17.04
N PRO A 71 -3.29 45.33 -18.21
CA PRO A 71 -4.41 45.72 -19.08
C PRO A 71 -4.98 44.53 -19.86
N ALA A 72 -6.27 44.57 -20.19
CA ALA A 72 -6.88 43.58 -21.09
C ALA A 72 -6.28 43.69 -22.51
N THR A 73 -5.89 42.55 -23.07
CA THR A 73 -5.20 42.43 -24.37
C THR A 73 -6.16 42.07 -25.51
N THR A 74 -7.06 41.12 -25.29
CA THR A 74 -8.04 40.66 -26.29
C THR A 74 -9.19 41.65 -26.47
N ASN A 75 -9.74 42.15 -25.36
CA ASN A 75 -10.81 43.15 -25.35
C ASN A 75 -10.38 44.37 -24.53
N PRO A 76 -9.62 45.32 -25.12
CA PRO A 76 -9.11 46.47 -24.38
C PRO A 76 -10.23 47.27 -23.72
N ASP A 77 -10.12 47.46 -22.41
CA ASP A 77 -11.08 48.18 -21.60
C ASP A 77 -10.41 49.30 -20.78
N ASP A 78 -11.19 49.99 -19.95
CA ASP A 78 -10.72 51.05 -19.06
C ASP A 78 -10.22 50.53 -17.70
N TYR A 79 -9.91 49.23 -17.61
CA TYR A 79 -9.54 48.56 -16.37
C TYR A 79 -8.12 47.99 -16.43
N LEU A 80 -7.62 47.66 -15.25
CA LEU A 80 -6.38 46.98 -14.96
C LEU A 80 -6.72 45.83 -14.01
N TYR A 81 -6.06 44.70 -14.21
CA TYR A 81 -6.35 43.45 -13.51
C TYR A 81 -5.13 43.01 -12.71
N SER A 82 -5.37 42.63 -11.46
CA SER A 82 -4.36 42.12 -10.55
C SER A 82 -4.77 40.72 -10.07
N TRP A 83 -3.83 39.79 -10.03
CA TRP A 83 -4.02 38.42 -9.56
C TRP A 83 -2.85 38.00 -8.68
N ASN A 84 -3.14 37.25 -7.61
CA ASN A 84 -2.12 36.63 -6.78
C ASN A 84 -2.42 35.14 -6.61
N PRO A 85 -1.55 34.24 -7.10
CA PRO A 85 -1.69 32.82 -6.81
C PRO A 85 -1.45 32.59 -5.31
N CYS A 86 -2.11 31.56 -4.77
CA CYS A 86 -1.89 30.95 -3.43
C CYS A 86 -2.20 31.79 -2.19
N GLU A 87 -1.98 33.11 -2.21
CA GLU A 87 -2.16 34.00 -1.07
C GLU A 87 -3.14 35.14 -1.39
N PRO A 88 -4.09 35.47 -0.50
CA PRO A 88 -5.00 36.59 -0.72
C PRO A 88 -4.24 37.93 -0.63
N PHE A 89 -4.69 38.92 -1.39
CA PHE A 89 -4.12 40.26 -1.40
C PHE A 89 -5.15 41.36 -1.19
N THR A 90 -4.65 42.54 -0.87
CA THR A 90 -5.46 43.75 -0.71
C THR A 90 -4.97 44.84 -1.64
N GLU A 91 -5.87 45.33 -2.48
CA GLU A 91 -5.64 46.48 -3.36
C GLU A 91 -6.86 47.41 -3.37
N GLY A 92 -6.70 48.63 -2.85
CA GLY A 92 -7.80 49.60 -2.77
C GLY A 92 -8.98 49.10 -1.93
N LEU A 93 -10.13 48.87 -2.57
CA LEU A 93 -11.33 48.30 -1.93
C LEU A 93 -11.43 46.78 -2.06
N CYS A 94 -10.62 46.14 -2.88
CA CYS A 94 -10.48 44.68 -2.88
C CYS A 94 -9.71 44.29 -1.61
N ARG A 95 -10.35 43.53 -0.71
CA ARG A 95 -9.78 43.09 0.57
C ARG A 95 -9.75 41.57 0.58
N ASP A 96 -8.59 41.02 0.87
CA ASP A 96 -8.32 39.59 0.98
C ASP A 96 -8.79 38.76 -0.25
N VAL A 97 -8.66 39.33 -1.45
CA VAL A 97 -9.08 38.72 -2.72
C VAL A 97 -7.94 37.94 -3.39
N ALA A 98 -8.28 37.01 -4.28
CA ALA A 98 -7.32 36.41 -5.22
C ALA A 98 -7.24 37.19 -6.55
N VAL A 99 -8.32 37.85 -6.98
CA VAL A 99 -8.39 38.64 -8.22
C VAL A 99 -9.06 39.99 -7.95
N CYS A 100 -8.43 41.08 -8.37
CA CYS A 100 -8.99 42.43 -8.28
C CYS A 100 -8.95 43.12 -9.64
N GLN A 101 -10.05 43.80 -9.98
CA GLN A 101 -10.10 44.74 -11.09
C GLN A 101 -10.08 46.16 -10.56
N LYS A 102 -9.33 47.04 -11.23
CA LYS A 102 -9.19 48.45 -10.89
C LYS A 102 -9.37 49.29 -12.13
N LYS A 103 -10.18 50.33 -12.06
CA LYS A 103 -10.33 51.29 -13.16
C LYS A 103 -9.05 52.11 -13.32
N LYS A 104 -8.65 52.45 -14.55
CA LYS A 104 -7.42 53.20 -14.85
C LYS A 104 -7.31 54.56 -14.15
N ASP A 105 -8.44 55.14 -13.70
CA ASP A 105 -8.47 56.37 -12.89
C ASP A 105 -8.10 56.14 -11.39
N GLY A 106 -7.95 54.89 -10.97
CA GLY A 106 -7.59 54.46 -9.63
C GLY A 106 -8.70 54.62 -8.58
N LYS A 107 -9.93 54.95 -8.98
CA LYS A 107 -11.03 55.28 -8.05
C LYS A 107 -12.00 54.13 -7.80
N VAL A 108 -12.12 53.21 -8.76
CA VAL A 108 -13.06 52.08 -8.69
C VAL A 108 -12.27 50.79 -8.64
N TYR A 109 -12.62 49.94 -7.67
CA TYR A 109 -12.07 48.59 -7.49
C TYR A 109 -13.23 47.62 -7.38
N THR A 110 -13.12 46.50 -8.08
CA THR A 110 -14.13 45.45 -8.15
C THR A 110 -13.48 44.14 -7.73
N ASP A 111 -14.06 43.47 -6.73
CA ASP A 111 -13.72 42.09 -6.38
C ASP A 111 -14.18 41.15 -7.51
N LEU A 112 -13.23 40.39 -8.05
CA LEU A 112 -13.48 39.40 -9.10
C LEU A 112 -13.25 37.95 -8.66
N GLY A 113 -12.83 37.72 -7.41
CA GLY A 113 -12.47 36.37 -6.95
C GLY A 113 -11.85 36.34 -5.55
N GLN A 114 -12.41 35.55 -4.65
CA GLN A 114 -11.87 35.28 -3.31
C GLN A 114 -10.94 34.06 -3.32
N GLN A 115 -9.87 34.06 -2.51
CA GLN A 115 -8.88 32.98 -2.52
C GLN A 115 -9.43 31.64 -2.00
N ASP A 116 -10.35 31.68 -1.06
CA ASP A 116 -11.01 30.48 -0.50
C ASP A 116 -12.04 29.84 -1.44
N SER A 117 -12.46 30.56 -2.49
CA SER A 117 -13.40 30.08 -3.52
C SER A 117 -12.73 29.30 -4.67
N MET A 118 -11.42 29.05 -4.59
CA MET A 118 -10.66 28.46 -5.69
C MET A 118 -11.15 27.04 -6.03
N GLU A 119 -11.43 26.78 -7.31
CA GLU A 119 -11.68 25.46 -7.88
C GLU A 119 -10.80 25.20 -9.11
N THR A 120 -10.58 23.93 -9.45
CA THR A 120 -9.78 23.50 -10.61
C THR A 120 -10.64 22.79 -11.65
N ASP A 121 -10.36 23.02 -12.93
CA ASP A 121 -10.98 22.32 -14.06
C ASP A 121 -9.91 21.89 -15.08
N VAL A 122 -10.16 20.78 -15.77
CA VAL A 122 -9.25 20.24 -16.79
C VAL A 122 -9.98 20.17 -18.13
N SER A 123 -9.38 20.80 -19.13
CA SER A 123 -9.87 20.78 -20.50
C SER A 123 -8.76 20.32 -21.44
N VAL A 124 -9.12 19.75 -22.57
CA VAL A 124 -8.19 19.44 -23.64
C VAL A 124 -8.47 20.44 -24.76
N ASP A 125 -7.44 21.15 -25.20
CA ASP A 125 -7.53 22.01 -26.37
C ASP A 125 -7.86 21.13 -27.59
N PRO A 126 -9.00 21.35 -28.27
CA PRO A 126 -9.44 20.48 -29.37
C PRO A 126 -8.58 20.62 -30.62
N ASP A 127 -7.83 21.70 -30.77
CA ASP A 127 -6.99 21.98 -31.94
C ASP A 127 -5.57 21.44 -31.76
N THR A 128 -5.03 21.49 -30.54
CA THR A 128 -3.65 21.05 -30.24
C THR A 128 -3.57 19.71 -29.50
N GLY A 129 -4.66 19.25 -28.90
CA GLY A 129 -4.67 18.09 -28.00
C GLY A 129 -4.00 18.35 -26.65
N GLU A 130 -3.62 19.59 -26.36
CA GLU A 130 -2.90 19.98 -25.14
C GLU A 130 -3.84 20.01 -23.93
N THR A 131 -3.42 19.40 -22.82
CA THR A 131 -4.15 19.46 -21.55
C THR A 131 -3.97 20.83 -20.90
N LEU A 132 -5.06 21.55 -20.70
CA LEU A 132 -5.12 22.86 -20.06
C LEU A 132 -5.81 22.74 -18.70
N VAL A 133 -5.08 23.13 -17.65
CA VAL A 133 -5.62 23.21 -16.28
C VAL A 133 -6.01 24.65 -16.00
N SER A 134 -7.22 24.83 -15.46
CA SER A 134 -7.76 26.16 -15.15
C SER A 134 -8.04 26.31 -13.66
N PHE A 135 -7.67 27.47 -13.10
CA PHE A 135 -7.98 27.86 -11.73
C PHE A 135 -9.10 28.90 -11.74
N ALA A 136 -10.26 28.54 -11.18
CA ALA A 136 -11.46 29.36 -11.13
C ALA A 136 -11.64 30.00 -9.75
N TYR A 137 -12.06 31.27 -9.71
CA TYR A 137 -12.33 32.03 -8.50
C TYR A 137 -13.69 32.74 -8.60
N SER A 138 -14.43 32.82 -7.50
CA SER A 138 -15.73 33.50 -7.42
C SER A 138 -15.66 34.75 -6.53
N SER A 139 -16.30 35.85 -6.93
CA SER A 139 -16.40 37.07 -6.10
C SER A 139 -17.20 36.82 -4.83
N ALA A 140 -17.03 37.65 -3.80
CA ALA A 140 -17.72 37.47 -2.51
C ALA A 140 -19.28 37.51 -2.59
N ASP A 141 -19.85 38.00 -3.68
CA ASP A 141 -21.28 38.00 -3.95
C ASP A 141 -21.74 36.89 -4.92
N ASP A 142 -20.83 36.01 -5.33
CA ASP A 142 -21.01 34.91 -6.30
C ASP A 142 -21.54 35.36 -7.68
N LYS A 143 -21.38 36.64 -8.02
CA LYS A 143 -21.88 37.19 -9.29
C LYS A 143 -20.85 37.25 -10.38
N LYS A 144 -19.56 37.16 -10.04
CA LYS A 144 -18.44 37.23 -10.98
C LYS A 144 -17.54 36.03 -10.79
N ALA A 145 -17.03 35.53 -11.90
CA ALA A 145 -16.07 34.44 -11.94
C ALA A 145 -14.82 34.87 -12.71
N SER A 146 -13.66 34.50 -12.18
CA SER A 146 -12.37 34.67 -12.83
C SER A 146 -11.78 33.30 -13.15
N LEU A 147 -11.34 33.10 -14.39
CA LEU A 147 -10.72 31.86 -14.85
C LEU A 147 -9.28 32.14 -15.27
N VAL A 148 -8.32 31.50 -14.62
CA VAL A 148 -6.91 31.53 -15.02
C VAL A 148 -6.59 30.22 -15.72
N VAL A 149 -6.52 30.26 -17.04
CA VAL A 149 -6.16 29.11 -17.89
C VAL A 149 -4.64 29.01 -17.92
N THR A 150 -4.11 27.87 -17.51
CA THR A 150 -2.67 27.65 -17.45
C THR A 150 -2.19 26.83 -18.64
N LYS A 151 -1.01 27.19 -19.16
CA LYS A 151 -0.32 26.50 -20.23
C LYS A 151 1.11 26.20 -19.78
N CYS A 152 1.48 24.92 -19.86
CA CYS A 152 2.84 24.49 -19.59
C CYS A 152 3.77 25.03 -20.68
N THR A 153 4.79 25.80 -20.28
CA THR A 153 5.79 26.32 -21.22
C THR A 153 7.21 26.19 -20.66
N THR A 154 8.20 26.14 -21.55
CA THR A 154 9.61 26.05 -21.20
C THR A 154 10.29 27.42 -21.05
N GLY A 155 9.50 28.50 -21.20
CA GLY A 155 9.97 29.89 -21.28
C GLY A 155 9.82 30.65 -19.98
N GLU A 156 10.02 31.98 -20.03
CA GLU A 156 9.69 32.85 -18.90
C GLU A 156 8.18 32.83 -18.64
N THR A 157 7.80 33.01 -17.37
CA THR A 157 6.37 33.11 -17.01
C THR A 157 5.77 34.36 -17.64
N ASN A 158 4.72 34.16 -18.44
CA ASN A 158 3.97 35.22 -19.08
C ASN A 158 2.51 35.16 -18.63
N PHE A 159 1.98 36.31 -18.21
CA PHE A 159 0.60 36.43 -17.75
C PHE A 159 -0.11 37.48 -18.58
N THR A 160 -1.25 37.12 -19.14
CA THR A 160 -2.08 38.03 -19.94
C THR A 160 -3.50 38.06 -19.44
N ALA A 161 -4.05 39.26 -19.29
CA ALA A 161 -5.47 39.45 -19.04
C ALA A 161 -6.20 39.55 -20.39
N GLU A 162 -7.20 38.70 -20.61
CA GLU A 162 -8.11 38.87 -21.74
C GLU A 162 -9.22 39.88 -21.43
N GLY A 163 -9.55 40.01 -20.14
CA GLY A 163 -10.62 40.87 -19.63
C GLY A 163 -11.95 40.12 -19.51
N GLU A 164 -13.06 40.85 -19.57
CA GLU A 164 -14.41 40.27 -19.54
C GLU A 164 -14.74 39.61 -20.89
N THR A 165 -14.87 38.28 -20.92
CA THR A 165 -15.13 37.50 -22.14
C THR A 165 -16.60 37.10 -22.27
N ALA A 166 -17.30 36.98 -21.15
CA ALA A 166 -18.76 36.84 -21.06
C ALA A 166 -19.28 37.67 -19.89
N MET A 167 -20.60 37.87 -19.79
CA MET A 167 -21.19 38.70 -18.72
C MET A 167 -20.73 38.23 -17.33
N ASN A 168 -19.94 39.06 -16.66
CA ASN A 168 -19.31 38.80 -15.36
C ASN A 168 -18.31 37.62 -15.32
N THR A 169 -17.78 37.20 -16.47
CA THR A 169 -16.73 36.17 -16.55
C THR A 169 -15.44 36.78 -17.10
N TYR A 170 -14.37 36.66 -16.34
CA TYR A 170 -13.07 37.26 -16.63
C TYR A 170 -12.05 36.15 -16.90
N VAL A 171 -11.33 36.23 -18.02
CA VAL A 171 -10.36 35.19 -18.41
C VAL A 171 -8.95 35.77 -18.40
N PHE A 172 -8.02 34.94 -17.91
CA PHE A 172 -6.59 35.19 -17.85
C PHE A 172 -5.86 33.97 -18.40
N GLN A 173 -4.75 34.20 -19.10
CA GLN A 173 -3.84 33.14 -19.52
C GLN A 173 -2.53 33.25 -18.74
N LEU A 174 -2.03 32.11 -18.28
CA LEU A 174 -0.75 31.95 -17.62
C LEU A 174 0.08 30.92 -18.35
N ASP A 175 1.06 31.40 -19.11
CA ASP A 175 2.11 30.56 -19.69
C ASP A 175 3.24 30.47 -18.67
N SER A 176 3.51 29.29 -18.12
CA SER A 176 4.55 29.17 -17.08
C SER A 176 5.14 27.77 -17.01
N PRO A 177 6.45 27.64 -16.68
CA PRO A 177 7.01 26.36 -16.25
C PRO A 177 6.36 25.80 -14.99
N CYS A 178 5.85 26.65 -14.09
CA CYS A 178 5.14 26.20 -12.89
C CYS A 178 3.76 25.58 -13.20
N ALA A 179 3.24 25.79 -14.41
CA ALA A 179 1.99 25.18 -14.88
C ALA A 179 2.21 23.75 -15.42
N CYS A 180 3.47 23.29 -15.50
CA CYS A 180 3.78 21.93 -15.91
C CYS A 180 3.65 20.97 -14.71
N PRO A 181 2.90 19.85 -14.84
CA PRO A 181 2.82 18.85 -13.77
C PRO A 181 4.19 18.25 -13.44
N GLY A 182 4.43 17.98 -12.16
CA GLY A 182 5.64 17.30 -11.69
C GLY A 182 6.90 18.18 -11.57
N VAL A 183 6.80 19.49 -11.87
CA VAL A 183 7.95 20.40 -11.76
C VAL A 183 8.21 20.78 -10.30
N GLY A 184 9.47 20.65 -9.88
CA GLY A 184 9.92 20.99 -8.53
C GLY A 184 9.80 22.47 -8.15
N PRO A 185 10.14 22.83 -6.90
CA PRO A 185 9.83 24.13 -6.28
C PRO A 185 10.52 25.34 -6.91
N GLU A 186 11.48 25.14 -7.81
CA GLU A 186 12.18 26.23 -8.49
C GLU A 186 11.52 26.64 -9.82
N CYS A 187 10.54 25.88 -10.33
CA CYS A 187 9.97 26.06 -11.67
C CYS A 187 11.01 26.21 -12.79
N THR A 188 12.21 25.69 -12.56
CA THR A 188 13.32 25.62 -13.50
C THR A 188 13.32 24.22 -14.10
N GLY A 189 12.25 23.88 -14.80
CA GLY A 189 12.14 22.63 -15.53
C GLY A 189 12.13 22.90 -17.02
N GLN A 190 12.99 22.21 -17.76
CA GLN A 190 12.53 21.70 -19.05
C GLN A 190 11.26 20.87 -18.77
N PRO A 191 10.32 20.78 -19.73
CA PRO A 191 9.22 19.83 -19.61
C PRO A 191 9.86 18.46 -19.32
N PRO A 192 9.20 17.60 -18.51
CA PRO A 192 9.74 16.29 -18.19
C PRO A 192 10.22 15.64 -19.49
N PRO A 193 11.42 15.05 -19.51
CA PRO A 193 11.99 14.54 -20.74
C PRO A 193 10.99 13.58 -21.37
N THR A 194 10.68 13.81 -22.63
CA THR A 194 9.82 12.94 -23.41
C THR A 194 10.68 11.91 -24.13
N CYS A 195 10.16 10.71 -24.32
CA CYS A 195 10.81 9.71 -25.17
C CYS A 195 10.21 9.78 -26.58
N GLU A 196 10.93 10.42 -27.51
CA GLU A 196 10.50 10.54 -28.91
C GLU A 196 10.68 9.20 -29.63
N LYS A 197 9.56 8.56 -29.98
CA LYS A 197 9.53 7.24 -30.64
C LYS A 197 10.42 7.22 -31.90
N THR A 198 11.41 6.32 -31.92
CA THR A 198 12.30 6.09 -33.07
C THR A 198 12.00 4.78 -33.79
N GLY A 199 11.32 3.85 -33.12
CA GLY A 199 10.96 2.55 -33.63
C GLY A 199 9.86 1.90 -32.78
N PRO A 200 9.50 0.63 -33.05
CA PRO A 200 8.48 -0.10 -32.29
C PRO A 200 8.87 -0.34 -30.83
N CYS A 201 10.16 -0.34 -30.52
CA CYS A 201 10.71 -0.67 -29.21
C CYS A 201 11.90 0.22 -28.83
N SER A 202 11.97 1.42 -29.41
CA SER A 202 13.06 2.36 -29.17
C SER A 202 12.58 3.80 -29.25
N CYS A 203 13.19 4.66 -28.44
CA CYS A 203 12.89 6.09 -28.41
C CYS A 203 14.10 6.91 -27.96
N ASN A 204 14.17 8.17 -28.40
CA ASN A 204 15.22 9.10 -28.01
C ASN A 204 14.71 10.04 -26.93
N MET A 205 15.47 10.18 -25.85
CA MET A 205 15.14 11.11 -24.78
C MET A 205 15.40 12.56 -25.21
N SER A 206 14.41 13.43 -25.02
CA SER A 206 14.48 14.84 -25.46
C SER A 206 15.43 15.71 -24.61
N ASP A 207 15.85 15.24 -23.44
CA ASP A 207 16.92 15.88 -22.64
C ASP A 207 18.34 15.55 -23.12
N GLY A 208 18.48 14.68 -24.12
CA GLY A 208 19.77 14.24 -24.66
C GLY A 208 20.49 13.20 -23.79
N SER A 209 19.82 12.62 -22.79
CA SER A 209 20.36 11.53 -21.97
C SER A 209 20.69 10.28 -22.79
N GLY A 210 20.02 10.06 -23.92
CA GLY A 210 20.33 8.98 -24.84
C GLY A 210 19.14 8.36 -25.55
N GLN A 211 19.41 7.28 -26.27
CA GLN A 211 18.38 6.41 -26.81
C GLN A 211 18.06 5.30 -25.79
N VAL A 212 16.78 5.07 -25.53
CA VAL A 212 16.28 3.84 -24.91
C VAL A 212 15.96 2.87 -26.03
N ASP A 213 16.58 1.70 -26.02
CA ASP A 213 16.42 0.66 -27.06
C ASP A 213 16.37 -0.71 -26.40
N ILE A 214 15.17 -1.30 -26.35
CA ILE A 214 14.94 -2.64 -25.79
C ILE A 214 15.00 -3.74 -26.84
N SER A 215 15.46 -3.45 -28.07
CA SER A 215 15.68 -4.46 -29.09
C SER A 215 16.64 -5.60 -28.72
N PRO A 216 17.64 -5.41 -27.84
CA PRO A 216 18.47 -6.52 -27.38
C PRO A 216 17.71 -7.59 -26.58
N LEU A 217 16.50 -7.29 -26.09
CA LEU A 217 15.66 -8.24 -25.35
C LEU A 217 14.96 -9.28 -26.26
N MET A 218 15.05 -9.13 -27.58
CA MET A 218 14.41 -9.99 -28.58
C MET A 218 15.05 -11.40 -28.66
N THR A 219 14.87 -12.21 -27.62
CA THR A 219 15.43 -13.57 -27.52
C THR A 219 14.39 -14.68 -27.75
N GLY A 220 13.52 -14.52 -28.74
CA GLY A 220 12.45 -15.48 -29.03
C GLY A 220 11.41 -14.89 -29.98
N ASN A 221 10.36 -15.66 -30.27
CA ASN A 221 9.19 -15.16 -30.99
C ASN A 221 7.93 -15.91 -30.52
N PRO A 222 7.23 -15.44 -29.47
CA PRO A 222 7.44 -14.18 -28.72
C PRO A 222 8.69 -14.18 -27.84
N ALA A 223 9.22 -12.99 -27.52
CA ALA A 223 10.41 -12.84 -26.66
C ALA A 223 10.13 -13.24 -25.20
N PHE A 224 8.94 -12.91 -24.70
CA PHE A 224 8.44 -13.35 -23.40
C PHE A 224 7.17 -14.15 -23.64
N LYS A 225 7.16 -15.39 -23.18
CA LYS A 225 6.12 -16.36 -23.53
C LYS A 225 5.54 -16.99 -22.27
N ASP A 226 4.23 -17.18 -22.27
CA ASP A 226 3.51 -17.96 -21.25
C ASP A 226 3.71 -17.41 -19.83
N LEU A 227 3.70 -16.08 -19.70
CA LEU A 227 3.77 -15.39 -18.42
C LEU A 227 2.44 -15.57 -17.67
N VAL A 228 2.54 -15.87 -16.37
CA VAL A 228 1.39 -15.99 -15.46
C VAL A 228 1.15 -14.64 -14.79
N ALA A 229 -0.11 -14.23 -14.68
CA ALA A 229 -0.47 -13.03 -13.93
C ALA A 229 -0.20 -13.22 -12.43
N THR A 230 0.54 -12.30 -11.81
CA THR A 230 0.98 -12.42 -10.42
C THR A 230 0.27 -11.47 -9.46
N THR A 231 -0.22 -10.33 -9.96
CA THR A 231 -0.89 -9.30 -9.14
C THR A 231 -2.41 -9.49 -9.11
N VAL A 232 -3.01 -9.75 -10.27
CA VAL A 232 -4.41 -10.18 -10.40
C VAL A 232 -4.38 -11.56 -11.04
N PRO A 233 -4.20 -12.64 -10.26
CA PRO A 233 -4.16 -13.99 -10.81
C PRO A 233 -5.43 -14.28 -11.62
N ASP A 234 -5.25 -14.78 -12.83
CA ASP A 234 -6.31 -15.16 -13.74
C ASP A 234 -5.95 -16.47 -14.48
N ASP A 235 -6.93 -17.03 -15.18
CA ASP A 235 -6.77 -18.32 -15.89
C ASP A 235 -6.09 -18.18 -17.27
N TYR A 236 -5.33 -17.10 -17.47
CA TYR A 236 -4.71 -16.77 -18.74
C TYR A 236 -3.19 -16.68 -18.66
N LEU A 237 -2.57 -17.01 -19.79
CA LEU A 237 -1.16 -16.85 -20.05
C LEU A 237 -0.94 -15.71 -21.03
N TYR A 238 0.11 -14.94 -20.78
CA TYR A 238 0.43 -13.74 -21.53
C TYR A 238 1.75 -13.88 -22.27
N SER A 239 1.75 -13.48 -23.54
CA SER A 239 2.92 -13.49 -24.41
C SER A 239 3.14 -12.09 -24.98
N TRP A 240 4.38 -11.60 -24.95
CA TRP A 240 4.75 -10.28 -25.46
C TRP A 240 6.03 -10.32 -26.30
N ASN A 241 6.05 -9.50 -27.34
CA ASN A 241 7.22 -9.28 -28.16
C ASN A 241 7.41 -7.78 -28.43
N PRO A 242 8.53 -7.16 -28.00
CA PRO A 242 8.66 -5.70 -28.04
C PRO A 242 8.82 -5.12 -29.45
N CYS A 243 9.62 -5.74 -30.31
CA CYS A 243 10.08 -5.08 -31.54
C CYS A 243 9.50 -5.65 -32.83
N GLN A 244 8.94 -6.86 -32.78
CA GLN A 244 8.46 -7.55 -33.97
C GLN A 244 7.13 -8.25 -33.65
N PRO A 245 6.16 -8.21 -34.58
CA PRO A 245 4.93 -8.94 -34.38
C PRO A 245 5.18 -10.45 -34.43
N PHE A 246 4.37 -11.20 -33.68
CA PHE A 246 4.41 -12.65 -33.63
C PHE A 246 3.03 -13.26 -33.88
N THR A 247 3.03 -14.57 -34.09
CA THR A 247 1.81 -15.37 -34.23
C THR A 247 1.84 -16.49 -33.22
N GLU A 248 0.76 -16.64 -32.45
CA GLU A 248 0.56 -17.71 -31.50
C GLU A 248 -0.94 -18.09 -31.49
N GLY A 249 -1.25 -19.34 -31.85
CA GLY A 249 -2.65 -19.79 -31.95
C GLY A 249 -3.48 -18.90 -32.89
N GLN A 250 -4.54 -18.28 -32.36
CA GLN A 250 -5.38 -17.35 -33.12
C GLN A 250 -4.90 -15.90 -33.09
N CYS A 251 -3.94 -15.55 -32.22
CA CYS A 251 -3.26 -14.27 -32.28
C CYS A 251 -2.34 -14.25 -33.52
N GLN A 252 -2.65 -13.38 -34.48
CA GLN A 252 -1.93 -13.31 -35.75
C GLN A 252 -1.32 -11.92 -35.92
N ASN A 253 0.01 -11.87 -36.10
CA ASN A 253 0.74 -10.61 -36.31
C ASN A 253 0.50 -9.57 -35.19
N VAL A 254 0.54 -10.03 -33.93
CA VAL A 254 0.31 -9.22 -32.73
C VAL A 254 1.61 -8.90 -32.01
N ALA A 255 1.62 -7.85 -31.18
CA ALA A 255 2.71 -7.59 -30.24
C ALA A 255 2.45 -8.22 -28.87
N VAL A 256 1.18 -8.39 -28.50
CA VAL A 256 0.76 -8.98 -27.22
C VAL A 256 -0.40 -9.94 -27.46
N CYS A 257 -0.32 -11.14 -26.87
CA CYS A 257 -1.37 -12.16 -26.95
C CYS A 257 -1.74 -12.65 -25.55
N LYS A 258 -3.04 -12.75 -25.30
CA LYS A 258 -3.63 -13.43 -24.13
C LYS A 258 -4.15 -14.79 -24.59
N LYS A 259 -3.88 -15.86 -23.85
CA LYS A 259 -4.45 -17.18 -24.14
C LYS A 259 -4.93 -17.87 -22.87
N SER A 260 -5.97 -18.67 -22.95
CA SER A 260 -6.42 -19.47 -21.80
C SER A 260 -5.40 -20.56 -21.46
N ASN A 261 -5.37 -21.00 -20.19
CA ASN A 261 -4.48 -22.07 -19.72
C ASN A 261 -4.59 -23.36 -20.55
N ASP A 262 -5.80 -23.72 -20.99
CA ASP A 262 -6.05 -24.88 -21.84
C ASP A 262 -5.75 -24.66 -23.33
N SER A 263 -5.28 -23.46 -23.72
CA SER A 263 -5.01 -23.06 -25.10
C SER A 263 -6.22 -23.15 -26.03
N SER A 264 -7.45 -23.08 -25.50
CA SER A 264 -8.67 -23.08 -26.32
C SER A 264 -9.07 -21.69 -26.82
N VAL A 265 -8.72 -20.64 -26.08
CA VAL A 265 -9.03 -19.23 -26.38
C VAL A 265 -7.74 -18.44 -26.56
N TYR A 266 -7.71 -17.61 -27.61
CA TYR A 266 -6.62 -16.67 -27.88
C TYR A 266 -7.21 -15.31 -28.23
N GLU A 267 -6.67 -14.27 -27.62
CA GLU A 267 -7.13 -12.90 -27.76
C GLU A 267 -5.97 -11.97 -28.04
N ASP A 268 -6.09 -11.18 -29.11
CA ASP A 268 -5.14 -10.11 -29.39
C ASP A 268 -5.39 -8.96 -28.41
N ILE A 269 -4.36 -8.58 -27.65
CA ILE A 269 -4.45 -7.48 -26.68
C ILE A 269 -3.50 -6.34 -27.02
N GLY A 270 -2.84 -6.40 -28.19
CA GLY A 270 -1.97 -5.34 -28.67
C GLY A 270 -1.31 -5.68 -30.00
N THR A 271 -1.21 -4.70 -30.91
CA THR A 271 -0.52 -4.85 -32.20
C THR A 271 0.76 -4.03 -32.27
N GLN A 272 1.75 -4.50 -33.03
CA GLN A 272 3.03 -3.79 -33.12
C GLN A 272 2.89 -2.40 -33.76
N ASP A 273 1.98 -2.25 -34.71
CA ASP A 273 1.75 -0.99 -35.43
C ASP A 273 1.09 0.08 -34.53
N SER A 274 0.41 -0.34 -33.46
CA SER A 274 -0.29 0.54 -32.52
C SER A 274 0.58 1.09 -31.40
N VAL A 275 1.85 0.69 -31.31
CA VAL A 275 2.67 0.99 -30.13
C VAL A 275 2.84 2.50 -29.93
N GLU A 276 2.49 3.01 -28.76
CA GLU A 276 2.79 4.37 -28.32
C GLU A 276 3.81 4.31 -27.19
N ILE A 277 4.78 5.23 -27.20
CA ILE A 277 5.83 5.27 -26.18
C ILE A 277 5.72 6.58 -25.40
N SER A 278 5.58 6.47 -24.09
CA SER A 278 5.57 7.60 -23.17
C SER A 278 6.64 7.45 -22.10
N PHE A 279 6.97 8.55 -21.43
CA PHE A 279 7.93 8.58 -20.34
C PHE A 279 7.29 9.24 -19.12
N SER A 280 7.57 8.68 -17.95
CA SER A 280 7.21 9.26 -16.67
C SER A 280 8.39 9.14 -15.68
N GLN A 281 8.41 10.04 -14.70
CA GLN A 281 9.29 9.93 -13.53
C GLN A 281 8.42 9.65 -12.31
N ASP A 282 8.65 8.49 -11.70
CA ASP A 282 8.05 8.12 -10.44
C ASP A 282 9.01 8.48 -9.29
N PRO A 283 8.54 9.16 -8.22
CA PRO A 283 9.38 9.54 -7.08
C PRO A 283 10.02 8.36 -6.32
N ASP A 284 9.34 7.22 -6.30
CA ASP A 284 9.73 6.01 -5.56
C ASP A 284 10.38 4.97 -6.49
N GLU A 285 9.94 4.92 -7.75
CA GLU A 285 10.37 3.91 -8.73
C GLU A 285 11.37 4.42 -9.78
N GLY A 286 11.57 5.72 -9.92
CA GLY A 286 12.54 6.31 -10.84
C GLY A 286 12.01 6.52 -12.26
N GLU A 287 12.90 6.41 -13.26
CA GLU A 287 12.57 6.65 -14.67
C GLU A 287 11.83 5.45 -15.28
N ILE A 288 10.64 5.70 -15.84
CA ILE A 288 9.79 4.67 -16.45
C ILE A 288 9.46 5.05 -17.89
N VAL A 289 9.76 4.14 -18.81
CA VAL A 289 9.33 4.22 -20.21
C VAL A 289 8.17 3.27 -20.42
N THR A 290 7.00 3.78 -20.80
CA THR A 290 5.81 2.95 -21.01
C THR A 290 5.60 2.69 -22.49
N PHE A 291 5.45 1.41 -22.85
CA PHE A 291 5.07 0.98 -24.19
C PHE A 291 3.60 0.54 -24.17
N GLY A 292 2.71 1.37 -24.72
CA GLY A 292 1.28 1.10 -24.83
C GLY A 292 0.93 0.48 -26.18
N TYR A 293 0.09 -0.54 -26.19
CA TYR A 293 -0.37 -1.25 -27.38
C TYR A 293 -1.90 -1.32 -27.39
N THR A 294 -2.46 -1.26 -28.59
CA THR A 294 -3.90 -1.37 -28.82
C THR A 294 -4.19 -2.58 -29.71
N SER A 295 -5.19 -3.36 -29.31
CA SER A 295 -5.76 -4.47 -30.08
C SER A 295 -6.32 -4.03 -31.45
N LEU A 296 -6.52 -4.99 -32.36
CA LEU A 296 -7.01 -4.74 -33.72
C LEU A 296 -8.40 -4.08 -33.77
N ASP A 297 -9.24 -4.38 -32.79
CA ASP A 297 -10.60 -3.81 -32.68
C ASP A 297 -10.63 -2.46 -31.93
N GLY A 298 -9.51 -2.05 -31.33
CA GLY A 298 -9.41 -0.80 -30.58
C GLY A 298 -10.01 -0.84 -29.17
N LEU A 299 -10.43 -2.02 -28.68
CA LEU A 299 -11.16 -2.14 -27.41
C LEU A 299 -10.26 -2.49 -26.23
N ARG A 300 -9.14 -3.17 -26.50
CA ARG A 300 -8.19 -3.65 -25.49
C ARG A 300 -6.86 -2.92 -25.59
N LEU A 301 -6.32 -2.58 -24.42
CA LEU A 301 -5.08 -1.82 -24.24
C LEU A 301 -4.11 -2.62 -23.37
N SER A 302 -2.86 -2.75 -23.79
CA SER A 302 -1.79 -3.34 -23.00
C SER A 302 -0.68 -2.33 -22.76
N SER A 303 -0.20 -2.21 -21.54
CA SER A 303 0.90 -1.29 -21.17
C SER A 303 2.06 -2.08 -20.58
N VAL A 304 3.27 -1.82 -21.08
CA VAL A 304 4.51 -2.34 -20.50
C VAL A 304 5.29 -1.20 -19.88
N MET A 305 5.37 -1.18 -18.55
CA MET A 305 6.12 -0.20 -17.77
C MET A 305 7.58 -0.68 -17.66
N ALA A 306 8.47 -0.08 -18.44
CA ALA A 306 9.88 -0.44 -18.47
C ALA A 306 10.70 0.47 -17.54
N LYS A 307 11.21 -0.12 -16.47
CA LYS A 307 12.05 0.51 -15.44
C LYS A 307 13.53 0.26 -15.72
N CYS A 308 14.30 1.35 -15.71
CA CYS A 308 15.76 1.28 -15.79
C CYS A 308 16.36 0.67 -14.52
N THR A 309 17.04 -0.47 -14.65
CA THR A 309 17.74 -1.16 -13.54
C THR A 309 19.17 -1.53 -13.92
N THR A 310 20.01 -1.81 -12.93
CA THR A 310 21.40 -2.27 -13.15
C THR A 310 21.56 -3.80 -13.07
N GLY A 311 20.45 -4.56 -12.94
CA GLY A 311 20.40 -6.03 -12.74
C GLY A 311 20.15 -6.83 -14.02
N GLU A 312 19.74 -8.11 -13.93
CA GLU A 312 19.30 -8.85 -15.13
C GLU A 312 17.92 -8.37 -15.59
N THR A 313 17.52 -8.77 -16.80
CA THR A 313 16.20 -8.41 -17.33
C THR A 313 15.14 -9.34 -16.77
N SER A 314 14.14 -8.79 -16.08
CA SER A 314 12.97 -9.51 -15.58
C SER A 314 11.68 -8.86 -16.06
N ILE A 315 10.67 -9.69 -16.33
CA ILE A 315 9.33 -9.23 -16.70
C ILE A 315 8.30 -9.92 -15.83
N LYS A 316 7.29 -9.16 -15.43
CA LYS A 316 6.13 -9.62 -14.67
C LYS A 316 4.86 -9.22 -15.43
N ALA A 317 3.91 -10.15 -15.52
CA ALA A 317 2.57 -9.84 -15.97
C ALA A 317 1.71 -9.59 -14.72
N ASP A 318 1.04 -8.44 -14.67
CA ASP A 318 0.06 -8.17 -13.62
C ASP A 318 -1.33 -8.69 -13.98
N GLY A 319 -1.55 -8.94 -15.28
CA GLY A 319 -2.82 -9.42 -15.83
C GLY A 319 -3.76 -8.28 -16.20
N GLU A 320 -5.05 -8.58 -16.20
CA GLU A 320 -6.12 -7.62 -16.48
C GLU A 320 -6.45 -6.80 -15.22
N ILE A 321 -5.86 -5.60 -15.10
CA ILE A 321 -6.01 -4.74 -13.92
C ILE A 321 -7.35 -3.98 -13.89
N LEU A 322 -7.92 -3.74 -15.08
CA LEU A 322 -9.25 -3.17 -15.30
C LEU A 322 -9.81 -3.82 -16.56
N ASP A 323 -11.13 -3.81 -16.74
CA ASP A 323 -11.78 -4.34 -17.96
C ASP A 323 -11.04 -3.88 -19.23
N ASN A 324 -10.53 -4.84 -20.01
CA ASN A 324 -9.78 -4.67 -21.25
C ASN A 324 -8.45 -3.89 -21.13
N ASN A 325 -7.89 -3.72 -19.95
CA ASN A 325 -6.59 -3.07 -19.71
C ASN A 325 -5.61 -4.04 -19.03
N TYR A 326 -4.48 -4.28 -19.69
CA TYR A 326 -3.48 -5.25 -19.28
C TYR A 326 -2.17 -4.55 -18.92
N LEU A 327 -1.54 -4.95 -17.82
CA LEU A 327 -0.31 -4.35 -17.33
C LEU A 327 0.83 -5.36 -17.22
N PHE A 328 2.02 -4.91 -17.63
CA PHE A 328 3.28 -5.62 -17.50
C PHE A 328 4.33 -4.70 -16.90
N GLU A 329 5.15 -5.24 -15.99
CA GLU A 329 6.28 -4.56 -15.39
C GLU A 329 7.58 -5.18 -15.93
N LEU A 330 8.42 -4.37 -16.57
CA LEU A 330 9.72 -4.79 -17.11
C LEU A 330 10.83 -4.07 -16.34
N SER A 331 11.69 -4.81 -15.66
CA SER A 331 12.94 -4.28 -15.11
C SER A 331 14.09 -4.71 -16.00
N SER A 332 14.82 -3.76 -16.59
CA SER A 332 15.91 -4.10 -17.50
C SER A 332 16.97 -2.99 -17.59
N PRO A 333 18.26 -3.34 -17.74
CA PRO A 333 19.26 -2.35 -18.13
C PRO A 333 19.00 -1.78 -19.52
N CYS A 334 18.33 -2.49 -20.42
CA CYS A 334 17.97 -1.96 -21.75
C CYS A 334 16.92 -0.85 -21.70
N ALA A 335 16.18 -0.72 -20.59
CA ALA A 335 15.29 0.41 -20.39
C ALA A 335 16.05 1.69 -20.01
N CYS A 336 17.34 1.60 -19.70
CA CYS A 336 18.17 2.76 -19.39
C CYS A 336 18.64 3.49 -20.67
N PRO A 337 18.66 4.84 -20.69
CA PRO A 337 19.22 5.60 -21.79
C PRO A 337 20.68 5.22 -22.06
N ASN A 338 21.03 4.99 -23.33
CA ASN A 338 22.38 4.63 -23.80
C ASN A 338 22.99 3.34 -23.21
N ALA A 339 22.16 2.38 -22.80
CA ALA A 339 22.62 1.11 -22.24
C ALA A 339 23.50 0.25 -23.19
N GLY A 340 23.50 0.57 -24.49
CA GLY A 340 24.29 -0.11 -25.51
C GLY A 340 23.71 -1.48 -25.93
N PRO A 341 24.26 -2.13 -26.98
CA PRO A 341 23.66 -3.34 -27.55
C PRO A 341 23.77 -4.59 -26.66
N ASP A 342 24.65 -4.57 -25.66
CA ASP A 342 24.84 -5.67 -24.70
C ASP A 342 24.03 -5.46 -23.39
N CYS A 343 23.13 -4.47 -23.38
CA CYS A 343 22.31 -4.10 -22.22
C CYS A 343 21.41 -5.22 -21.70
N ALA A 344 21.12 -6.23 -22.52
CA ALA A 344 20.27 -7.34 -22.12
C ALA A 344 20.88 -8.12 -20.94
N GLY A 345 22.16 -7.89 -20.61
CA GLY A 345 22.87 -8.61 -19.57
C GLY A 345 22.97 -10.10 -19.93
N LYS A 346 23.46 -10.94 -19.00
CA LYS A 346 23.29 -12.38 -19.19
C LYS A 346 21.79 -12.70 -19.17
N LYS A 347 21.38 -13.65 -20.00
CA LYS A 347 20.01 -14.18 -19.99
C LYS A 347 19.60 -14.50 -18.54
N PRO A 348 18.36 -14.17 -18.12
CA PRO A 348 17.86 -14.57 -16.82
C PRO A 348 18.10 -16.05 -16.64
N VAL A 349 18.74 -16.42 -15.55
CA VAL A 349 19.07 -17.82 -15.26
C VAL A 349 17.79 -18.56 -14.93
N THR A 350 17.11 -19.08 -15.95
CA THR A 350 15.88 -19.88 -15.79
C THR A 350 16.18 -21.35 -15.53
N CYS A 351 15.22 -22.04 -14.89
CA CYS A 351 15.24 -23.49 -14.72
C CYS A 351 14.41 -24.18 -15.82
N GLU A 352 15.07 -24.83 -16.78
CA GLU A 352 14.43 -25.53 -17.89
C GLU A 352 13.96 -26.93 -17.47
N LYS A 353 12.65 -27.17 -17.47
CA LYS A 353 12.02 -28.43 -17.03
C LYS A 353 12.65 -29.67 -17.70
N THR A 354 13.18 -30.58 -16.89
CA THR A 354 13.73 -31.89 -17.33
C THR A 354 12.83 -33.07 -16.93
N GLY A 355 11.99 -32.89 -15.91
CA GLY A 355 11.12 -33.93 -15.35
C GLY A 355 9.93 -33.34 -14.59
N PRO A 356 9.18 -34.17 -13.84
CA PRO A 356 8.02 -33.71 -13.07
C PRO A 356 8.41 -32.82 -11.89
N CYS A 357 9.62 -32.97 -11.37
CA CYS A 357 10.12 -32.23 -10.21
C CYS A 357 11.60 -31.81 -10.36
N SER A 358 12.08 -31.77 -11.60
CA SER A 358 13.47 -31.48 -11.92
C SER A 358 13.60 -30.54 -13.10
N CYS A 359 14.64 -29.71 -13.07
CA CYS A 359 14.95 -28.76 -14.13
C CYS A 359 16.44 -28.41 -14.15
N ASN A 360 16.96 -28.06 -15.33
CA ASN A 360 18.35 -27.65 -15.53
C ASN A 360 18.46 -26.13 -15.57
N MET A 361 19.39 -25.58 -14.80
CA MET A 361 19.68 -24.15 -14.82
C MET A 361 20.35 -23.74 -16.14
N SER A 362 19.81 -22.72 -16.79
CA SER A 362 20.28 -22.24 -18.10
C SER A 362 21.68 -21.61 -18.08
N ASP A 363 22.19 -21.22 -16.91
CA ASP A 363 23.58 -20.78 -16.70
C ASP A 363 24.59 -21.92 -16.58
N GLY A 364 24.12 -23.17 -16.58
CA GLY A 364 24.94 -24.37 -16.41
C GLY A 364 25.36 -24.64 -14.96
N SER A 365 24.76 -23.97 -13.97
CA SER A 365 25.07 -24.18 -12.56
C SER A 365 24.66 -25.57 -12.05
N GLY A 366 23.74 -26.26 -12.73
CA GLY A 366 23.38 -27.64 -12.41
C GLY A 366 21.92 -27.98 -12.62
N GLU A 367 21.55 -29.18 -12.20
CA GLU A 367 20.15 -29.62 -12.12
C GLU A 367 19.60 -29.35 -10.72
N VAL A 368 18.42 -28.74 -10.64
CA VAL A 368 17.57 -28.75 -9.43
C VAL A 368 16.70 -30.01 -9.53
N ASN A 369 16.74 -30.87 -8.50
CA ASN A 369 16.08 -32.16 -8.54
C ASN A 369 15.46 -32.54 -7.18
N LEU A 370 14.15 -32.34 -7.05
CA LEU A 370 13.42 -32.62 -5.81
C LEU A 370 13.13 -34.12 -5.58
N GLN A 371 13.57 -35.03 -6.47
CA GLN A 371 13.45 -36.48 -6.27
C GLN A 371 14.10 -36.93 -4.95
N LEU A 372 15.15 -36.21 -4.53
CA LEU A 372 15.88 -36.49 -3.30
C LEU A 372 15.02 -36.26 -2.04
N LEU A 373 13.97 -35.44 -2.11
CA LEU A 373 13.05 -35.18 -0.99
C LEU A 373 12.02 -36.30 -0.77
N LEU A 374 11.80 -37.16 -1.76
CA LEU A 374 10.76 -38.18 -1.71
C LEU A 374 10.92 -39.08 -0.49
N SER A 375 9.93 -39.04 0.38
CA SER A 375 9.91 -39.82 1.61
C SER A 375 8.48 -39.91 2.14
N GLY A 376 7.91 -41.12 2.06
CA GLY A 376 6.46 -41.30 2.21
C GLY A 376 5.70 -41.02 0.91
N ASN A 377 4.40 -41.29 0.90
CA ASN A 377 3.52 -41.01 -0.24
C ASN A 377 2.12 -40.61 0.29
N PRO A 378 1.77 -39.31 0.36
CA PRO A 378 2.54 -38.14 -0.11
C PRO A 378 3.78 -37.81 0.74
N THR A 379 4.73 -37.07 0.17
CA THR A 379 5.97 -36.68 0.88
C THR A 379 5.70 -35.65 1.99
N PHE A 380 4.82 -34.69 1.73
CA PHE A 380 4.32 -33.73 2.71
C PHE A 380 2.85 -34.04 2.92
N LYS A 381 2.47 -34.46 4.12
CA LYS A 381 1.12 -34.97 4.42
C LYS A 381 0.51 -34.16 5.55
N ASP A 382 -0.76 -33.79 5.37
CA ASP A 382 -1.61 -33.19 6.40
C ASP A 382 -1.01 -31.93 7.06
N TYR A 383 -0.51 -30.99 6.26
CA TYR A 383 -0.03 -29.68 6.74
C TYR A 383 -1.19 -28.70 6.88
N ASP A 384 -1.31 -28.06 8.04
CA ASP A 384 -2.25 -26.96 8.24
C ASP A 384 -1.78 -25.68 7.54
N SER A 385 -2.76 -24.84 7.18
CA SER A 385 -2.50 -23.50 6.67
C SER A 385 -1.90 -22.59 7.76
N THR A 386 -0.74 -22.01 7.50
CA THR A 386 -0.02 -21.16 8.48
C THR A 386 -0.41 -19.69 8.43
N ILE A 387 -1.05 -19.22 7.35
CA ILE A 387 -1.45 -17.82 7.18
C ILE A 387 -2.93 -17.63 7.52
N PHE A 388 -3.78 -18.57 7.10
CA PHE A 388 -5.22 -18.53 7.35
C PHE A 388 -5.69 -19.89 7.85
N PRO A 389 -5.87 -20.09 9.17
CA PRO A 389 -6.44 -21.32 9.71
C PRO A 389 -7.84 -21.50 9.14
N ASP A 390 -7.96 -22.33 8.11
CA ASP A 390 -9.18 -22.51 7.31
C ASP A 390 -9.87 -23.84 7.62
N GLY A 391 -9.32 -24.62 8.55
CA GLY A 391 -9.81 -25.94 8.93
C GLY A 391 -9.50 -27.03 7.91
N PHE A 392 -8.57 -26.78 7.00
CA PHE A 392 -8.15 -27.74 5.99
C PHE A 392 -6.67 -28.15 6.13
N LEU A 393 -6.43 -29.41 5.79
CA LEU A 393 -5.14 -30.05 5.73
C LEU A 393 -4.69 -30.18 4.28
N TYR A 394 -3.42 -29.94 4.03
CA TYR A 394 -2.82 -29.92 2.70
C TYR A 394 -1.72 -30.97 2.58
N SER A 395 -1.80 -31.76 1.51
CA SER A 395 -0.84 -32.82 1.18
C SER A 395 -0.24 -32.57 -0.20
N TRP A 396 1.08 -32.71 -0.35
CA TRP A 396 1.80 -32.53 -1.61
C TRP A 396 2.89 -33.59 -1.80
N ASN A 397 3.08 -34.00 -3.06
CA ASN A 397 4.15 -34.90 -3.46
C ASN A 397 4.84 -34.38 -4.74
N PRO A 398 6.14 -34.00 -4.68
CA PRO A 398 6.79 -33.28 -5.78
C PRO A 398 6.91 -34.09 -7.07
N CYS A 399 7.28 -35.36 -7.00
CA CYS A 399 7.76 -36.11 -8.17
C CYS A 399 6.85 -37.26 -8.61
N GLU A 400 6.03 -37.79 -7.70
CA GLU A 400 5.18 -38.95 -7.96
C GLU A 400 3.73 -38.64 -7.59
N PRO A 401 2.75 -39.10 -8.39
CA PRO A 401 1.35 -38.92 -8.03
C PRO A 401 0.99 -39.78 -6.81
N PHE A 402 0.07 -39.28 -6.00
CA PHE A 402 -0.45 -39.99 -4.84
C PHE A 402 -1.98 -40.04 -4.85
N SER A 403 -2.54 -40.87 -3.96
CA SER A 403 -3.98 -40.99 -3.77
C SER A 403 -4.33 -40.94 -2.29
N GLU A 404 -5.26 -40.07 -1.93
CA GLU A 404 -5.73 -39.85 -0.57
C GLU A 404 -7.22 -39.49 -0.59
N GLY A 405 -8.05 -40.22 0.16
CA GLY A 405 -9.51 -40.03 0.10
C GLY A 405 -10.06 -40.10 -1.33
N SER A 406 -10.78 -39.04 -1.76
CA SER A 406 -11.25 -38.87 -3.15
C SER A 406 -10.22 -38.26 -4.11
N CYS A 407 -9.10 -37.73 -3.64
CA CYS A 407 -7.98 -37.36 -4.52
C CYS A 407 -7.33 -38.63 -5.08
N LYS A 408 -7.34 -38.78 -6.41
CA LYS A 408 -6.76 -39.93 -7.12
C LYS A 408 -5.70 -39.46 -8.10
N ASP A 409 -4.52 -40.05 -8.03
CA ASP A 409 -3.39 -39.76 -8.91
C ASP A 409 -3.13 -38.25 -9.03
N VAL A 410 -2.97 -37.57 -7.89
CA VAL A 410 -2.76 -36.12 -7.77
C VAL A 410 -1.33 -35.79 -7.32
N ALA A 411 -0.86 -34.59 -7.61
CA ALA A 411 0.33 -33.98 -7.05
C ALA A 411 0.06 -33.34 -5.69
N ALA A 412 -1.14 -32.76 -5.54
CA ALA A 412 -1.55 -32.01 -4.35
C ALA A 412 -3.03 -32.29 -4.03
N CYS A 413 -3.36 -32.39 -2.74
CA CYS A 413 -4.71 -32.64 -2.24
C CYS A 413 -5.01 -31.74 -1.03
N LYS A 414 -6.20 -31.15 -1.03
CA LYS A 414 -6.79 -30.44 0.11
C LYS A 414 -7.79 -31.37 0.80
N SER A 415 -7.79 -31.45 2.12
CA SER A 415 -8.75 -32.26 2.87
C SER A 415 -9.28 -31.51 4.08
N ALA A 416 -10.53 -31.78 4.48
CA ALA A 416 -11.06 -31.24 5.72
C ALA A 416 -10.36 -31.90 6.92
N SER A 417 -10.09 -31.16 8.00
CA SER A 417 -9.41 -31.68 9.20
C SER A 417 -10.15 -32.84 9.86
N ASP A 418 -11.47 -32.94 9.68
CA ASP A 418 -12.31 -34.06 10.14
C ASP A 418 -12.36 -35.26 9.17
N GLY A 419 -11.66 -35.19 8.04
CA GLY A 419 -11.62 -36.21 7.00
C GLY A 419 -12.91 -36.34 6.17
N SER A 420 -13.84 -35.38 6.28
CA SER A 420 -15.14 -35.44 5.59
C SER A 420 -15.08 -35.13 4.10
N ALA A 421 -14.07 -34.39 3.64
CA ALA A 421 -13.93 -33.95 2.27
C ALA A 421 -12.48 -34.02 1.79
N TYR A 422 -12.29 -34.37 0.52
CA TYR A 422 -10.99 -34.32 -0.17
C TYR A 422 -11.18 -33.71 -1.56
N ILE A 423 -10.36 -32.71 -1.88
CA ILE A 423 -10.44 -31.86 -3.06
C ILE A 423 -9.10 -31.96 -3.79
N ASP A 424 -9.15 -32.36 -5.06
CA ASP A 424 -8.00 -32.33 -5.97
C ASP A 424 -7.65 -30.88 -6.31
N ILE A 425 -6.43 -30.48 -5.98
CA ILE A 425 -5.91 -29.12 -6.19
C ILE A 425 -4.71 -29.12 -7.14
N GLY A 426 -4.36 -30.25 -7.78
CA GLY A 426 -3.22 -30.30 -8.69
C GLY A 426 -2.89 -31.71 -9.17
N LYS A 427 -2.77 -31.88 -10.48
CA LYS A 427 -2.35 -33.13 -11.13
C LYS A 427 -0.85 -33.17 -11.40
N GLN A 428 -0.26 -34.36 -11.27
CA GLN A 428 1.18 -34.51 -11.43
C GLN A 428 1.65 -34.29 -12.87
N ASP A 429 0.81 -34.60 -13.85
CA ASP A 429 1.11 -34.41 -15.27
C ASP A 429 0.88 -32.98 -15.77
N SER A 430 0.18 -32.12 -14.99
CA SER A 430 -0.03 -30.71 -15.34
C SER A 430 1.12 -29.78 -14.92
N VAL A 431 2.10 -30.29 -14.15
CA VAL A 431 3.16 -29.47 -13.54
C VAL A 431 3.86 -28.56 -14.55
N GLN A 432 3.89 -27.25 -14.28
CA GLN A 432 4.75 -26.28 -14.96
C GLN A 432 5.86 -25.87 -14.00
N ILE A 433 7.09 -25.78 -14.51
CA ILE A 433 8.26 -25.34 -13.73
C ILE A 433 8.73 -24.02 -14.30
N SER A 434 8.84 -23.01 -13.45
CA SER A 434 9.35 -21.68 -13.77
C SER A 434 10.29 -21.20 -12.65
N GLY A 435 10.88 -20.02 -12.81
CA GLY A 435 11.86 -19.50 -11.87
C GLY A 435 13.30 -19.81 -12.27
N GLY A 436 14.23 -19.58 -11.36
CA GLY A 436 15.61 -19.34 -11.71
C GLY A 436 16.48 -18.86 -10.55
N ARG A 437 17.37 -17.92 -10.83
CA ARG A 437 18.12 -17.16 -9.81
C ARG A 437 17.48 -15.79 -9.62
N ASP A 438 17.18 -15.41 -8.38
CA ASP A 438 16.72 -14.07 -8.04
C ASP A 438 17.88 -13.08 -8.13
N ASP A 439 17.68 -11.95 -8.82
CA ASP A 439 18.74 -10.97 -9.09
C ASP A 439 19.08 -10.08 -7.89
N SER A 440 18.16 -9.97 -6.94
CA SER A 440 18.31 -9.10 -5.76
C SER A 440 19.01 -9.82 -4.62
N SER A 441 18.64 -11.09 -4.38
CA SER A 441 19.23 -11.91 -3.33
C SER A 441 20.35 -12.83 -3.84
N GLY A 442 20.34 -13.18 -5.14
CA GLY A 442 21.22 -14.18 -5.73
C GLY A 442 20.79 -15.62 -5.44
N ASP A 443 19.65 -15.83 -4.78
CA ASP A 443 19.16 -17.15 -4.38
C ASP A 443 18.52 -17.88 -5.56
N VAL A 444 18.52 -19.21 -5.52
CA VAL A 444 17.80 -20.01 -6.52
C VAL A 444 16.37 -20.22 -6.03
N VAL A 445 15.40 -19.75 -6.80
CA VAL A 445 13.96 -19.81 -6.50
C VAL A 445 13.25 -20.43 -7.69
N VAL A 446 12.63 -21.60 -7.50
CA VAL A 446 11.97 -22.38 -8.56
C VAL A 446 10.52 -22.62 -8.17
N SER A 447 9.59 -22.28 -9.06
CA SER A 447 8.15 -22.47 -8.83
C SER A 447 7.64 -23.70 -9.56
N PHE A 448 6.83 -24.49 -8.87
CA PHE A 448 6.13 -25.66 -9.41
C PHE A 448 4.62 -25.39 -9.34
N ALA A 449 4.00 -25.17 -10.50
CA ALA A 449 2.56 -24.90 -10.62
C ALA A 449 1.82 -26.14 -11.11
N TYR A 450 0.72 -26.50 -10.46
CA TYR A 450 -0.09 -27.67 -10.78
C TYR A 450 -1.56 -27.27 -10.95
N THR A 451 -2.21 -27.82 -11.95
CA THR A 451 -3.65 -27.61 -12.22
C THR A 451 -4.45 -28.87 -11.91
N SER A 452 -5.62 -28.74 -11.30
CA SER A 452 -6.53 -29.84 -10.95
C SER A 452 -7.12 -30.57 -12.17
N ALA A 453 -7.73 -31.74 -11.95
CA ALA A 453 -8.35 -32.52 -13.04
C ALA A 453 -9.43 -31.79 -13.84
N ASP A 454 -10.16 -30.89 -13.19
CA ASP A 454 -11.24 -30.12 -13.80
C ASP A 454 -10.76 -28.77 -14.38
N GLY A 455 -9.50 -28.39 -14.16
CA GLY A 455 -8.95 -27.14 -14.66
C GLY A 455 -9.34 -25.91 -13.85
N GLU A 456 -10.06 -26.08 -12.74
CA GLU A 456 -10.66 -24.97 -11.99
C GLU A 456 -9.81 -24.52 -10.80
N ARG A 457 -8.76 -25.27 -10.44
CA ARG A 457 -7.95 -25.05 -9.25
C ARG A 457 -6.47 -25.19 -9.55
N ASP A 458 -5.68 -24.27 -9.01
CA ASP A 458 -4.23 -24.23 -9.19
C ASP A 458 -3.49 -24.20 -7.86
N SER A 459 -2.40 -24.95 -7.78
CA SER A 459 -1.49 -24.97 -6.65
C SER A 459 -0.10 -24.54 -7.09
N MET A 460 0.51 -23.60 -6.38
CA MET A 460 1.88 -23.15 -6.64
C MET A 460 2.78 -23.42 -5.44
N ILE A 461 3.89 -24.12 -5.68
CA ILE A 461 4.94 -24.35 -4.69
C ILE A 461 6.14 -23.51 -5.08
N VAL A 462 6.55 -22.59 -4.23
CA VAL A 462 7.77 -21.80 -4.41
C VAL A 462 8.90 -22.46 -3.63
N ALA A 463 9.89 -23.00 -4.34
CA ALA A 463 11.03 -23.69 -3.78
C ALA A 463 12.28 -22.81 -3.76
N THR A 464 12.75 -22.48 -2.57
CA THR A 464 13.93 -21.63 -2.35
C THR A 464 15.11 -22.50 -1.90
N CYS A 465 16.24 -22.37 -2.59
CA CYS A 465 17.50 -23.00 -2.23
C CYS A 465 18.06 -22.38 -0.94
N THR A 466 18.38 -23.22 0.05
CA THR A 466 18.98 -22.81 1.32
C THR A 466 20.28 -23.55 1.61
N THR A 467 21.21 -22.92 2.34
CA THR A 467 22.55 -23.47 2.62
C THR A 467 22.64 -24.31 3.92
N GLY A 468 21.54 -24.93 4.35
CA GLY A 468 21.44 -25.72 5.59
C GLY A 468 21.36 -27.24 5.35
N ASP A 469 20.96 -27.99 6.39
CA ASP A 469 20.67 -29.44 6.33
C ASP A 469 19.17 -29.73 6.56
N THR A 470 18.32 -28.71 6.65
CA THR A 470 16.90 -28.83 7.01
C THR A 470 16.01 -28.45 5.85
N THR A 471 14.96 -29.24 5.62
CA THR A 471 13.91 -28.91 4.67
C THR A 471 12.65 -28.47 5.42
N THR A 472 12.21 -27.24 5.16
CA THR A 472 10.98 -26.67 5.70
C THR A 472 9.94 -26.60 4.60
N PHE A 473 8.75 -27.14 4.87
CA PHE A 473 7.59 -27.02 3.99
C PHE A 473 6.47 -26.33 4.75
N THR A 474 5.89 -25.31 4.14
CA THR A 474 4.84 -24.48 4.72
C THR A 474 3.66 -24.46 3.76
N ALA A 475 2.49 -24.84 4.24
CA ALA A 475 1.25 -24.62 3.51
C ALA A 475 0.72 -23.23 3.88
N GLU A 476 0.74 -22.29 2.93
CA GLU A 476 0.07 -21.00 3.14
C GLU A 476 -1.45 -21.15 3.04
N GLY A 477 -1.90 -22.23 2.40
CA GLY A 477 -3.29 -22.59 2.22
C GLY A 477 -3.90 -21.92 1.01
N GLN A 478 -5.20 -21.67 1.08
CA GLN A 478 -5.95 -21.02 0.01
C GLN A 478 -5.77 -19.49 0.06
N THR A 479 -5.13 -18.92 -0.96
CA THR A 479 -4.81 -17.48 -1.02
C THR A 479 -5.91 -16.67 -1.69
N THR A 480 -6.53 -17.22 -2.74
CA THR A 480 -7.74 -16.69 -3.40
C THR A 480 -8.73 -17.82 -3.67
N GLU A 481 -9.89 -17.53 -4.26
CA GLU A 481 -10.82 -18.59 -4.66
C GLU A 481 -10.11 -19.55 -5.62
N ASN A 482 -10.06 -20.84 -5.28
CA ASN A 482 -9.42 -21.92 -6.05
C ASN A 482 -7.89 -21.84 -6.27
N SER A 483 -7.18 -20.89 -5.67
CA SER A 483 -5.71 -20.80 -5.74
C SER A 483 -5.06 -21.18 -4.40
N TYR A 484 -4.01 -22.00 -4.46
CA TYR A 484 -3.31 -22.54 -3.30
C TYR A 484 -1.82 -22.27 -3.38
N SER A 485 -1.23 -21.82 -2.27
CA SER A 485 0.19 -21.45 -2.22
C SER A 485 0.95 -22.24 -1.14
N PHE A 486 2.19 -22.58 -1.46
CA PHE A 486 3.08 -23.37 -0.61
C PHE A 486 4.51 -22.85 -0.72
N GLN A 487 5.24 -22.87 0.38
CA GLN A 487 6.67 -22.55 0.42
C GLN A 487 7.49 -23.78 0.76
N LEU A 488 8.59 -23.97 0.04
CA LEU A 488 9.57 -25.01 0.29
C LEU A 488 10.96 -24.38 0.41
N GLU A 489 11.52 -24.37 1.61
CA GLU A 489 12.91 -23.99 1.81
C GLU A 489 13.73 -25.27 1.97
N SER A 490 14.64 -25.53 1.03
CA SER A 490 15.37 -26.80 1.04
C SER A 490 16.75 -26.72 0.39
N PRO A 491 17.76 -27.42 0.96
CA PRO A 491 19.03 -27.66 0.29
C PRO A 491 18.87 -28.49 -0.99
N CYS A 492 17.79 -29.29 -1.12
CA CYS A 492 17.49 -30.05 -2.34
C CYS A 492 16.91 -29.18 -3.47
N ALA A 493 16.49 -27.95 -3.18
CA ALA A 493 16.11 -26.99 -4.20
C ALA A 493 17.35 -26.31 -4.84
N CYS A 494 18.56 -26.60 -4.35
CA CYS A 494 19.79 -26.06 -4.90
C CYS A 494 20.29 -26.84 -6.14
N PRO A 495 20.94 -26.17 -7.11
CA PRO A 495 21.53 -26.86 -8.26
C PRO A 495 22.64 -27.83 -7.84
N ASN A 496 22.61 -29.06 -8.40
CA ASN A 496 23.52 -30.16 -8.04
C ASN A 496 23.57 -30.44 -6.53
N ALA A 497 22.42 -30.37 -5.86
CA ALA A 497 22.31 -30.68 -4.44
C ALA A 497 22.97 -32.04 -4.11
N ASP A 498 23.63 -32.10 -2.94
CA ASP A 498 24.20 -33.34 -2.43
C ASP A 498 23.08 -34.41 -2.35
N PRO A 499 23.32 -35.68 -2.72
CA PRO A 499 22.35 -36.75 -2.52
C PRO A 499 21.83 -36.89 -1.07
N GLN A 500 22.49 -36.27 -0.08
CA GLN A 500 22.07 -36.17 1.32
C GLN A 500 21.37 -34.84 1.67
N CYS A 501 21.03 -34.01 0.68
CA CYS A 501 20.37 -32.70 0.85
C CYS A 501 19.01 -32.77 1.55
N ALA A 502 18.37 -33.94 1.52
CA ALA A 502 17.09 -34.20 2.17
C ALA A 502 17.26 -34.38 3.68
N GLY A 503 18.23 -33.67 4.27
CA GLY A 503 18.49 -33.72 5.71
C GLY A 503 17.21 -33.45 6.50
N SER A 504 17.23 -33.86 7.78
CA SER A 504 16.05 -34.07 8.63
C SER A 504 14.90 -33.11 8.31
N LYS A 505 13.77 -33.65 7.81
CA LYS A 505 12.49 -32.94 7.77
C LYS A 505 12.27 -32.25 9.12
N THR A 506 11.69 -31.05 9.12
CA THR A 506 11.28 -30.39 10.36
C THR A 506 10.48 -31.41 11.19
N PRO A 507 10.93 -31.74 12.41
CA PRO A 507 10.29 -32.78 13.19
C PRO A 507 8.86 -32.35 13.50
N THR A 508 7.89 -33.11 13.00
CA THR A 508 6.49 -32.97 13.40
C THR A 508 6.30 -33.43 14.84
N CYS A 509 5.31 -32.87 15.54
CA CYS A 509 4.95 -33.29 16.89
C CYS A 509 3.63 -34.07 16.87
N GLU A 510 3.69 -35.38 17.08
CA GLU A 510 2.50 -36.23 17.13
C GLU A 510 1.81 -36.04 18.48
N LYS A 511 0.59 -35.47 18.48
CA LYS A 511 -0.20 -35.16 19.68
C LYS A 511 -0.41 -36.40 20.56
N THR A 512 0.09 -36.36 21.81
CA THR A 512 -0.08 -37.43 22.81
C THR A 512 -1.12 -37.09 23.88
N GLY A 513 -1.44 -35.80 24.05
CA GLY A 513 -2.37 -35.30 25.05
C GLY A 513 -2.85 -33.88 24.74
N PRO A 514 -3.58 -33.21 25.66
CA PRO A 514 -4.08 -31.85 25.45
C PRO A 514 -2.95 -30.81 25.42
N CYS A 515 -1.80 -31.11 26.02
CA CYS A 515 -0.66 -30.20 26.16
C CYS A 515 0.69 -30.91 25.97
N SER A 516 0.65 -32.08 25.31
CA SER A 516 1.82 -32.92 25.11
C SER A 516 1.83 -33.52 23.72
N CYS A 517 3.03 -33.67 23.16
CA CYS A 517 3.24 -34.26 21.86
C CYS A 517 4.63 -34.88 21.75
N ARG A 518 4.76 -35.90 20.92
CA ARG A 518 6.01 -36.64 20.70
C ARG A 518 6.65 -36.20 19.40
N MET A 519 7.91 -35.79 19.46
CA MET A 519 8.67 -35.36 18.30
C MET A 519 9.05 -36.54 17.40
N SER A 520 8.86 -36.40 16.10
CA SER A 520 9.12 -37.44 15.10
C SER A 520 10.60 -37.69 14.81
N ASP A 521 11.48 -36.73 15.12
CA ASP A 521 12.96 -36.91 15.08
C ASP A 521 13.49 -37.79 16.23
N GLY A 522 12.63 -38.19 17.16
CA GLY A 522 13.02 -38.98 18.33
C GLY A 522 13.72 -38.18 19.43
N SER A 523 13.73 -36.84 19.35
CA SER A 523 14.31 -35.96 20.38
C SER A 523 13.59 -36.06 21.73
N GLY A 524 12.32 -36.50 21.74
CA GLY A 524 11.58 -36.82 22.96
C GLY A 524 10.14 -36.35 22.90
N GLU A 525 9.51 -36.27 24.06
CA GLU A 525 8.17 -35.73 24.24
C GLU A 525 8.26 -34.30 24.78
N VAL A 526 7.51 -33.38 24.19
CA VAL A 526 7.23 -32.06 24.78
C VAL A 526 5.99 -32.22 25.64
N ASN A 527 6.07 -31.85 26.91
CA ASN A 527 4.98 -32.05 27.86
C ASN A 527 4.88 -30.85 28.80
N LEU A 528 3.82 -30.06 28.65
CA LEU A 528 3.58 -28.86 29.46
C LEU A 528 2.86 -29.16 30.78
N GLN A 529 2.52 -30.41 31.07
CA GLN A 529 1.82 -30.79 32.30
C GLN A 529 2.54 -30.37 33.60
N PRO A 530 3.89 -30.38 33.68
CA PRO A 530 4.59 -29.87 34.86
C PRO A 530 4.37 -28.37 35.12
N LEU A 531 3.94 -27.59 34.12
CA LEU A 531 3.63 -26.17 34.30
C LEU A 531 2.33 -25.91 35.03
N LEU A 532 1.46 -26.91 35.19
CA LEU A 532 0.16 -26.75 35.86
C LEU A 532 0.35 -26.26 37.30
N ALA A 533 0.03 -24.98 37.52
CA ALA A 533 0.18 -24.31 38.80
C ALA A 533 -1.00 -23.35 39.04
N GLY A 534 -2.03 -23.83 39.72
CA GLY A 534 -3.29 -23.10 39.87
C GLY A 534 -4.30 -23.43 38.76
N ASN A 535 -5.45 -22.76 38.77
CA ASN A 535 -6.49 -22.97 37.76
C ASN A 535 -7.27 -21.66 37.52
N PRO A 536 -7.01 -20.90 36.43
CA PRO A 536 -6.02 -21.15 35.37
C PRO A 536 -4.56 -20.97 35.86
N THR A 537 -3.61 -21.62 35.17
CA THR A 537 -2.16 -21.54 35.47
C THR A 537 -1.61 -20.13 35.23
N PHE A 538 -1.89 -19.55 34.06
CA PHE A 538 -1.57 -18.17 33.75
C PHE A 538 -2.84 -17.37 33.87
N LYS A 539 -2.93 -16.50 34.88
CA LYS A 539 -4.16 -15.77 35.20
C LYS A 539 -3.97 -14.27 35.10
N ASP A 540 -4.91 -13.61 34.42
CA ASP A 540 -5.03 -12.15 34.37
C ASP A 540 -3.77 -11.45 33.85
N ILE A 541 -3.17 -12.01 32.80
CA ILE A 541 -1.96 -11.49 32.17
C ILE A 541 -2.34 -10.38 31.20
N PRO A 542 -1.77 -9.16 31.31
CA PRO A 542 -2.03 -8.08 30.36
C PRO A 542 -1.22 -8.28 29.07
N ALA A 543 -1.72 -7.75 27.95
CA ALA A 543 -0.95 -7.67 26.71
C ALA A 543 0.28 -6.77 26.87
N THR A 544 1.45 -7.27 26.48
CA THR A 544 2.75 -6.58 26.62
C THR A 544 3.21 -5.91 25.33
N THR A 545 2.90 -6.52 24.18
CA THR A 545 3.39 -6.08 22.86
C THR A 545 2.49 -5.00 22.28
N VAL A 546 1.17 -5.20 22.34
CA VAL A 546 0.17 -4.18 22.03
C VAL A 546 -0.76 -4.01 23.23
N PRO A 547 -0.48 -3.05 24.14
CA PRO A 547 -1.28 -2.87 25.34
C PRO A 547 -2.75 -2.58 25.01
N ASP A 548 -3.65 -3.42 25.51
CA ASP A 548 -5.09 -3.31 25.32
C ASP A 548 -5.82 -3.19 26.67
N ASP A 549 -7.16 -3.13 26.63
CA ASP A 549 -8.01 -3.06 27.83
C ASP A 549 -8.50 -4.41 28.35
N PHE A 550 -7.78 -5.47 27.99
CA PHE A 550 -8.09 -6.84 28.37
C PHE A 550 -7.02 -7.47 29.25
N LEU A 551 -7.42 -8.56 29.88
CA LEU A 551 -6.59 -9.46 30.66
C LEU A 551 -6.86 -10.88 30.15
N TYR A 552 -5.80 -11.67 30.07
CA TYR A 552 -5.83 -12.97 29.42
C TYR A 552 -5.44 -14.06 30.42
N SER A 553 -6.18 -15.15 30.38
CA SER A 553 -5.97 -16.32 31.22
C SER A 553 -5.83 -17.56 30.33
N TRP A 554 -4.83 -18.40 30.59
CA TRP A 554 -4.59 -19.64 29.87
C TRP A 554 -4.26 -20.78 30.85
N ASN A 555 -4.77 -21.97 30.54
CA ASN A 555 -4.42 -23.18 31.26
C ASN A 555 -3.99 -24.28 30.26
N PRO A 556 -2.73 -24.75 30.30
CA PRO A 556 -2.18 -25.60 29.23
C PRO A 556 -2.84 -26.96 29.04
N CYS A 557 -3.23 -27.67 30.11
CA CYS A 557 -3.60 -29.09 30.01
C CYS A 557 -5.00 -29.41 30.55
N GLU A 558 -5.59 -28.51 31.32
CA GLU A 558 -6.89 -28.73 31.97
C GLU A 558 -7.83 -27.57 31.66
N PRO A 559 -9.12 -27.83 31.41
CA PRO A 559 -10.09 -26.77 31.22
C PRO A 559 -10.37 -26.01 32.51
N PHE A 560 -10.75 -24.74 32.36
CA PHE A 560 -11.07 -23.88 33.49
C PHE A 560 -12.31 -23.01 33.27
N ASP A 561 -12.80 -22.48 34.38
CA ASP A 561 -13.95 -21.59 34.44
C ASP A 561 -13.51 -20.20 34.94
N GLU A 562 -13.85 -19.15 34.20
CA GLU A 562 -13.64 -17.76 34.62
C GLU A 562 -14.76 -16.86 34.09
N GLY A 563 -15.56 -16.30 35.00
CA GLY A 563 -16.72 -15.49 34.61
C GLY A 563 -17.70 -16.29 33.74
N SER A 564 -17.97 -15.78 32.53
CA SER A 564 -18.78 -16.47 31.52
C SER A 564 -17.99 -17.43 30.62
N CYS A 565 -16.66 -17.45 30.69
CA CYS A 565 -15.86 -18.52 30.07
C CYS A 565 -16.06 -19.82 30.87
N LYS A 566 -16.53 -20.88 30.20
CA LYS A 566 -16.83 -22.17 30.81
C LYS A 566 -16.16 -23.30 30.06
N ASP A 567 -15.42 -24.13 30.81
CA ASP A 567 -14.71 -25.28 30.25
C ASP A 567 -13.79 -24.88 29.08
N VAL A 568 -13.03 -23.77 29.25
CA VAL A 568 -12.17 -23.19 28.23
C VAL A 568 -10.69 -23.50 28.49
N ALA A 569 -9.86 -23.42 27.45
CA ALA A 569 -8.41 -23.41 27.54
C ALA A 569 -7.86 -21.98 27.65
N VAL A 570 -8.50 -21.00 27.00
CA VAL A 570 -8.11 -19.58 27.00
C VAL A 570 -9.34 -18.71 27.24
N CYS A 571 -9.23 -17.74 28.15
CA CYS A 571 -10.28 -16.75 28.41
C CYS A 571 -9.68 -15.33 28.37
N GLN A 572 -10.42 -14.41 27.77
CA GLN A 572 -10.13 -12.98 27.84
C GLN A 572 -11.21 -12.29 28.67
N LYS A 573 -10.83 -11.32 29.50
CA LYS A 573 -11.78 -10.45 30.19
C LYS A 573 -11.37 -8.98 30.09
N THR A 574 -12.34 -8.08 30.16
CA THR A 574 -12.05 -6.65 30.30
C THR A 574 -11.39 -6.37 31.66
N LYS A 575 -10.52 -5.34 31.75
CA LYS A 575 -9.86 -4.96 33.01
C LYS A 575 -10.83 -4.66 34.16
N ASP A 576 -12.05 -4.21 33.85
CA ASP A 576 -13.11 -3.95 34.83
C ASP A 576 -13.92 -5.22 35.21
N GLY A 577 -13.64 -6.35 34.56
CA GLY A 577 -14.30 -7.64 34.79
C GLY A 577 -15.77 -7.69 34.34
N SER A 578 -16.20 -6.75 33.49
CA SER A 578 -17.59 -6.65 33.02
C SER A 578 -17.91 -7.61 31.85
N GLN A 579 -16.92 -7.98 31.04
CA GLN A 579 -17.10 -8.87 29.89
C GLN A 579 -16.02 -9.96 29.87
N TYR A 580 -16.40 -11.14 29.38
CA TYR A 580 -15.50 -12.27 29.18
C TYR A 580 -15.77 -12.90 27.81
N ASN A 581 -14.70 -13.23 27.09
CA ASN A 581 -14.73 -13.86 25.78
C ASN A 581 -13.97 -15.21 25.84
N ASP A 582 -14.65 -16.26 25.39
CA ASP A 582 -14.02 -17.56 25.11
C ASP A 582 -13.11 -17.42 23.89
N LEU A 583 -11.82 -17.71 24.08
CA LEU A 583 -10.80 -17.63 23.02
C LEU A 583 -10.27 -19.00 22.59
N GLY A 584 -10.77 -20.10 23.14
CA GLY A 584 -10.22 -21.41 22.83
C GLY A 584 -10.60 -22.50 23.83
N ARG A 585 -10.85 -23.72 23.34
CA ARG A 585 -11.20 -24.89 24.16
C ARG A 585 -10.20 -26.05 23.99
N HIS A 586 -10.02 -26.85 25.03
CA HIS A 586 -9.06 -27.98 25.02
C HIS A 586 -9.40 -29.08 24.02
N ASP A 587 -10.68 -29.31 23.73
CA ASP A 587 -11.12 -30.31 22.76
C ASP A 587 -10.76 -29.92 21.31
N THR A 588 -10.46 -28.65 21.07
CA THR A 588 -10.05 -28.11 19.76
C THR A 588 -8.53 -28.02 19.58
N VAL A 589 -7.73 -28.46 20.57
CA VAL A 589 -6.29 -28.16 20.53
C VAL A 589 -5.58 -28.83 19.35
N GLU A 590 -4.88 -28.03 18.56
CA GLU A 590 -4.00 -28.47 17.47
C GLU A 590 -2.55 -28.18 17.87
N ILE A 591 -1.65 -29.14 17.64
CA ILE A 591 -0.25 -29.02 18.07
C ILE A 591 0.65 -29.18 16.86
N GLN A 592 1.50 -28.18 16.61
CA GLN A 592 2.45 -28.20 15.51
C GLN A 592 3.86 -27.93 16.04
N ALA A 593 4.86 -28.49 15.38
CA ALA A 593 6.25 -28.14 15.64
C ALA A 593 6.78 -27.32 14.48
N SER A 594 7.46 -26.23 14.82
CA SER A 594 8.17 -25.37 13.90
C SER A 594 9.61 -25.20 14.35
N GLN A 595 10.47 -24.76 13.44
CA GLN A 595 11.85 -24.44 13.75
C GLN A 595 12.11 -23.03 13.24
N ASP A 596 12.68 -22.19 14.08
CA ASP A 596 13.12 -20.86 13.66
C ASP A 596 14.23 -21.01 12.61
N PRO A 597 14.06 -20.48 11.38
CA PRO A 597 15.01 -20.65 10.29
C PRO A 597 16.35 -19.93 10.51
N ILE A 598 16.41 -18.97 11.44
CA ILE A 598 17.59 -18.17 11.75
C ILE A 598 18.34 -18.74 12.96
N THR A 599 17.62 -19.14 14.01
CA THR A 599 18.24 -19.61 15.26
C THR A 599 18.34 -21.14 15.35
N GLY A 600 17.61 -21.87 14.49
CA GLY A 600 17.49 -23.33 14.55
C GLY A 600 16.75 -23.82 15.79
N GLN A 601 16.13 -22.93 16.56
CA GLN A 601 15.46 -23.25 17.81
C GLN A 601 14.08 -23.87 17.51
N SER A 602 13.81 -25.03 18.11
CA SER A 602 12.52 -25.71 17.98
C SER A 602 11.47 -25.01 18.85
N ALA A 603 10.32 -24.73 18.24
CA ALA A 603 9.12 -24.26 18.90
C ALA A 603 7.97 -25.24 18.67
N VAL A 604 7.09 -25.36 19.65
CA VAL A 604 5.84 -26.12 19.55
C VAL A 604 4.68 -25.16 19.74
N SER A 605 3.81 -25.05 18.75
CA SER A 605 2.61 -24.21 18.85
C SER A 605 1.41 -25.03 19.30
N PHE A 606 0.56 -24.41 20.12
CA PHE A 606 -0.72 -24.96 20.57
C PHE A 606 -1.83 -24.00 20.12
N GLY A 607 -2.59 -24.43 19.11
CA GLY A 607 -3.75 -23.71 18.59
C GLY A 607 -5.03 -24.13 19.29
N TYR A 608 -5.90 -23.19 19.64
CA TYR A 608 -7.21 -23.43 20.24
C TYR A 608 -8.28 -22.61 19.52
N THR A 609 -9.49 -23.15 19.42
CA THR A 609 -10.65 -22.50 18.81
C THR A 609 -11.81 -22.37 19.80
N SER A 610 -12.50 -21.23 19.78
CA SER A 610 -13.65 -20.96 20.64
C SER A 610 -14.86 -21.84 20.29
N ALA A 611 -15.83 -21.95 21.21
CA ALA A 611 -17.03 -22.78 21.01
C ALA A 611 -17.86 -22.41 19.76
N ASP A 612 -17.83 -21.13 19.35
CA ASP A 612 -18.54 -20.61 18.18
C ASP A 612 -17.71 -20.67 16.88
N GLY A 613 -16.45 -21.14 16.96
CA GLY A 613 -15.53 -21.18 15.82
C GLY A 613 -15.08 -19.80 15.33
N GLN A 614 -15.38 -18.73 16.06
CA GLN A 614 -15.11 -17.36 15.60
C GLN A 614 -13.77 -16.83 16.06
N ARG A 615 -13.21 -17.34 17.17
CA ARG A 615 -11.95 -16.86 17.76
C ARG A 615 -10.96 -18.01 17.88
N SER A 616 -9.69 -17.69 17.63
CA SER A 616 -8.59 -18.65 17.75
C SER A 616 -7.43 -18.07 18.54
N SER A 617 -6.79 -18.91 19.34
CA SER A 617 -5.60 -18.56 20.12
C SER A 617 -4.43 -19.44 19.73
N LEU A 618 -3.27 -18.86 19.46
CA LEU A 618 -2.04 -19.58 19.18
C LEU A 618 -1.01 -19.31 20.29
N ILE A 619 -0.58 -20.36 20.99
CA ILE A 619 0.47 -20.29 21.99
C ILE A 619 1.74 -20.87 21.38
N ILE A 620 2.76 -20.04 21.16
CA ILE A 620 4.06 -20.48 20.67
C ILE A 620 4.94 -20.83 21.87
N ALA A 621 5.25 -22.10 22.06
CA ALA A 621 6.11 -22.60 23.13
C ALA A 621 7.54 -22.83 22.63
N THR A 622 8.46 -22.00 23.10
CA THR A 622 9.89 -22.05 22.75
C THR A 622 10.69 -22.71 23.88
N CYS A 623 11.56 -23.65 23.51
CA CYS A 623 12.45 -24.30 24.47
C CYS A 623 13.43 -23.30 25.10
N GLY A 624 13.40 -23.12 26.41
CA GLY A 624 14.29 -22.23 27.16
C GLY A 624 15.01 -22.96 28.31
N THR A 625 16.23 -22.54 28.65
CA THR A 625 17.04 -23.21 29.70
C THR A 625 16.93 -22.55 31.08
N GLY A 626 15.78 -21.95 31.42
CA GLY A 626 15.64 -21.10 32.60
C GLY A 626 14.20 -21.00 33.14
N ASP A 627 13.87 -19.84 33.70
CA ASP A 627 12.54 -19.54 34.25
C ASP A 627 11.45 -19.65 33.17
N THR A 628 10.22 -19.97 33.59
CA THR A 628 9.09 -20.00 32.66
C THR A 628 8.54 -18.60 32.49
N GLU A 629 8.63 -18.06 31.28
CA GLU A 629 8.11 -16.75 30.91
C GLU A 629 6.91 -16.92 29.99
N PHE A 630 5.80 -16.25 30.32
CA PHE A 630 4.59 -16.24 29.50
C PHE A 630 4.17 -14.81 29.23
N THR A 631 4.09 -14.45 27.95
CA THR A 631 3.69 -13.12 27.49
C THR A 631 2.51 -13.19 26.55
N VAL A 632 1.73 -12.12 26.54
CA VAL A 632 0.56 -11.99 25.70
C VAL A 632 0.84 -10.88 24.69
N ASP A 633 0.81 -11.22 23.40
CA ASP A 633 0.95 -10.22 22.34
C ASP A 633 -0.38 -9.48 22.14
N GLY A 634 -1.49 -10.19 22.34
CA GLY A 634 -2.85 -9.68 22.23
C GLY A 634 -3.49 -10.11 20.93
N GLN A 635 -4.44 -9.33 20.45
CA GLN A 635 -5.10 -9.59 19.17
C GLN A 635 -4.20 -9.14 18.02
N ASP A 636 -3.83 -10.08 17.14
CA ASP A 636 -2.96 -9.81 15.98
C ASP A 636 -3.78 -9.40 14.74
N VAL A 637 -4.76 -10.24 14.38
CA VAL A 637 -5.78 -9.96 13.35
C VAL A 637 -7.19 -10.12 13.94
N PRO A 638 -8.28 -9.67 13.27
CA PRO A 638 -9.64 -9.86 13.76
C PRO A 638 -9.91 -11.28 14.28
N ASN A 639 -10.19 -11.40 15.59
CA ASN A 639 -10.46 -12.65 16.30
C ASN A 639 -9.31 -13.68 16.41
N SER A 640 -8.06 -13.32 16.08
CA SER A 640 -6.89 -14.17 16.30
C SER A 640 -5.98 -13.60 17.38
N TYR A 641 -5.55 -14.44 18.33
CA TYR A 641 -4.80 -14.02 19.51
C TYR A 641 -3.49 -14.79 19.62
N LEU A 642 -2.39 -14.07 19.85
CA LEU A 642 -1.05 -14.64 19.92
C LEU A 642 -0.47 -14.56 21.33
N PHE A 643 0.17 -15.64 21.74
CA PHE A 643 0.80 -15.81 23.06
C PHE A 643 2.18 -16.45 22.88
N GLN A 644 3.12 -16.06 23.74
CA GLN A 644 4.46 -16.63 23.76
C GLN A 644 4.72 -17.30 25.11
N LEU A 645 5.27 -18.51 25.07
CA LEU A 645 5.74 -19.24 26.23
C LEU A 645 7.20 -19.62 26.02
N THR A 646 8.09 -19.16 26.88
CA THR A 646 9.47 -19.68 26.94
C THR A 646 9.61 -20.53 28.19
N SER A 647 9.93 -21.81 28.05
CA SER A 647 10.01 -22.73 29.19
C SER A 647 10.94 -23.92 28.93
N ALA A 648 11.55 -24.45 29.99
CA ALA A 648 12.27 -25.72 29.93
C ALA A 648 11.33 -26.91 29.66
N CYS A 649 10.04 -26.81 30.01
CA CYS A 649 9.05 -27.85 29.69
C CYS A 649 8.64 -27.87 28.21
N ALA A 650 8.95 -26.80 27.46
CA ALA A 650 8.77 -26.77 26.01
C ALA A 650 9.91 -27.51 25.27
N CYS A 651 10.96 -27.94 25.97
CA CYS A 651 12.06 -28.69 25.38
C CYS A 651 11.70 -30.18 25.19
N PRO A 652 11.98 -30.79 24.02
CA PRO A 652 11.77 -32.22 23.81
C PRO A 652 12.57 -33.07 24.80
N GLY A 653 11.91 -34.03 25.43
CA GLY A 653 12.54 -34.94 26.39
C GLY A 653 12.91 -34.28 27.72
N ALA A 654 12.29 -33.13 28.04
CA ALA A 654 12.46 -32.47 29.32
C ALA A 654 12.10 -33.40 30.50
N ASP A 655 12.78 -33.19 31.62
CA ASP A 655 12.51 -33.91 32.87
C ASP A 655 11.10 -33.57 33.40
N VAL A 656 10.50 -34.47 34.17
CA VAL A 656 9.19 -34.24 34.82
C VAL A 656 9.20 -33.05 35.77
N ASP A 657 10.38 -32.63 36.25
CA ASP A 657 10.58 -31.47 37.11
C ASP A 657 11.07 -30.21 36.34
N CYS A 658 10.74 -30.08 35.05
CA CYS A 658 11.16 -28.96 34.19
C CYS A 658 10.58 -27.58 34.56
N ALA A 659 9.56 -27.53 35.43
CA ALA A 659 8.87 -26.28 35.75
C ALA A 659 9.77 -25.35 36.58
N GLY A 660 10.36 -24.35 35.92
CA GLY A 660 11.03 -23.22 36.58
C GLY A 660 10.03 -22.25 37.25
N PRO A 661 10.51 -21.30 38.07
CA PRO A 661 9.66 -20.23 38.58
C PRO A 661 8.99 -19.47 37.43
N VAL A 662 7.69 -19.17 37.58
CA VAL A 662 6.93 -18.40 36.59
C VAL A 662 7.22 -16.92 36.77
N ILE A 663 7.74 -16.27 35.72
CA ILE A 663 7.96 -14.83 35.67
C ILE A 663 6.90 -14.22 34.76
N ILE A 664 6.03 -13.38 35.35
CA ILE A 664 5.07 -12.57 34.60
C ILE A 664 5.68 -11.18 34.46
N PRO A 665 6.03 -10.71 33.26
CA PRO A 665 6.47 -9.33 33.08
C PRO A 665 5.31 -8.39 33.46
N THR A 666 5.47 -7.69 34.57
CA THR A 666 4.52 -6.63 34.96
C THR A 666 4.64 -5.48 33.97
N PRO A 667 3.52 -4.99 33.39
CA PRO A 667 3.57 -3.81 32.55
C PRO A 667 4.15 -2.66 33.36
N ALA A 668 5.09 -1.92 32.75
CA ALA A 668 5.52 -0.64 33.29
C ALA A 668 4.26 0.20 33.59
N PRO A 669 4.17 0.86 34.76
CA PRO A 669 2.97 1.59 35.14
C PRO A 669 2.60 2.54 34.00
N THR A 670 1.38 2.36 33.48
CA THR A 670 0.79 3.19 32.44
C THR A 670 1.14 4.64 32.73
N ALA A 671 1.78 5.30 31.76
CA ALA A 671 2.07 6.71 31.82
C ALA A 671 0.76 7.47 32.01
N GLY A 672 0.42 7.76 33.28
CA GLY A 672 -0.60 8.75 33.59
C GLY A 672 -0.22 10.05 32.91
N LEU A 673 -1.23 10.81 32.43
CA LEU A 673 -1.08 12.16 31.92
C LEU A 673 -0.04 12.88 32.79
N GLY A 674 1.12 13.19 32.21
CA GLY A 674 2.24 13.77 32.97
C GLY A 674 1.75 14.95 33.78
N GLY A 675 2.32 15.20 34.96
CA GLY A 675 1.86 16.29 35.84
C GLY A 675 1.69 17.64 35.12
N GLY A 676 2.47 17.87 34.06
CA GLY A 676 2.30 19.00 33.13
C GLY A 676 0.98 18.98 32.35
N SER A 677 0.57 17.83 31.80
CA SER A 677 -0.73 17.67 31.11
C SER A 677 -1.91 17.84 32.06
N ILE A 678 -1.84 17.30 33.28
CA ILE A 678 -2.86 17.52 34.32
C ILE A 678 -2.95 19.00 34.68
N PHE A 679 -1.80 19.66 34.89
CA PHE A 679 -1.73 21.09 35.15
C PHE A 679 -2.33 21.91 34.01
N LEU A 680 -2.02 21.58 32.75
CA LEU A 680 -2.57 22.25 31.57
C LEU A 680 -4.09 22.08 31.46
N ILE A 681 -4.61 20.87 31.70
CA ILE A 681 -6.06 20.61 31.71
C ILE A 681 -6.75 21.47 32.78
N ILE A 682 -6.18 21.56 33.99
CA ILE A 682 -6.72 22.41 35.06
C ILE A 682 -6.69 23.89 34.67
N VAL A 683 -5.58 24.37 34.12
CA VAL A 683 -5.41 25.77 33.71
C VAL A 683 -6.39 26.14 32.58
N VAL A 684 -6.49 25.31 31.54
CA VAL A 684 -7.39 25.55 30.40
C VAL A 684 -8.85 25.49 30.84
N SER A 685 -9.21 24.54 31.70
CA SER A 685 -10.57 24.43 32.24
C SER A 685 -10.94 25.62 33.13
N ALA A 686 -10.02 26.07 33.99
CA ALA A 686 -10.21 27.25 34.82
C ALA A 686 -10.30 28.54 33.98
N PHE A 687 -9.49 28.64 32.92
CA PHE A 687 -9.53 29.74 31.96
C PHE A 687 -10.89 29.79 31.24
N ALA A 688 -11.34 28.66 30.68
CA ALA A 688 -12.65 28.55 30.05
C ALA A 688 -13.79 28.91 31.02
N GLY A 689 -13.75 28.38 32.25
CA GLY A 689 -14.71 28.71 33.30
C GLY A 689 -14.73 30.20 33.64
N TYR A 690 -13.57 30.83 33.75
CA TYR A 690 -13.44 32.28 33.99
C TYR A 690 -14.12 33.12 32.89
N PHE A 691 -13.88 32.80 31.61
CA PHE A 691 -14.52 33.51 30.51
C PHE A 691 -16.03 33.25 30.43
N LEU A 692 -16.47 31.99 30.63
CA LEU A 692 -17.89 31.64 30.57
C LEU A 692 -18.68 32.30 31.70
N VAL A 693 -18.27 32.08 32.96
CA VAL A 693 -18.96 32.65 34.12
C VAL A 693 -18.88 34.17 34.09
N GLY A 694 -17.70 34.73 33.78
CA GLY A 694 -17.53 36.17 33.75
C GLY A 694 -18.28 36.84 32.59
N ALA A 695 -18.37 36.22 31.41
CA ALA A 695 -19.19 36.71 30.30
C ALA A 695 -20.68 36.69 30.64
N ILE A 696 -21.16 35.63 31.32
CA ILE A 696 -22.54 35.54 31.81
C ILE A 696 -22.82 36.67 32.81
N LEU A 697 -21.95 36.86 33.81
CA LEU A 697 -22.11 37.94 34.80
C LEU A 697 -22.10 39.33 34.16
N ASN A 698 -21.16 39.60 33.23
CA ASN A 698 -21.06 40.89 32.59
C ASN A 698 -22.22 41.18 31.63
N LYS A 699 -22.72 40.16 30.92
CA LYS A 699 -23.81 40.30 29.94
C LYS A 699 -25.18 40.32 30.60
N VAL A 700 -25.45 39.41 31.53
CA VAL A 700 -26.79 39.20 32.11
C VAL A 700 -27.03 40.13 33.30
N ILE A 701 -26.07 40.24 34.22
CA ILE A 701 -26.25 41.04 35.45
C ILE A 701 -25.84 42.50 35.23
N ARG A 702 -24.72 42.74 34.53
CA ARG A 702 -24.15 44.07 34.35
C ARG A 702 -24.52 44.75 33.02
N GLY A 703 -25.25 44.06 32.15
CA GLY A 703 -25.78 44.61 30.89
C GLY A 703 -24.73 45.06 29.87
N LYS A 704 -23.47 44.64 30.02
CA LYS A 704 -22.38 45.03 29.10
C LYS A 704 -22.58 44.39 27.73
N GLN A 705 -22.21 45.12 26.67
CA GLN A 705 -22.36 44.68 25.27
C GLN A 705 -21.05 44.86 24.50
N GLY A 706 -20.90 44.09 23.41
CA GLY A 706 -19.67 44.09 22.61
C GLY A 706 -18.47 43.50 23.36
N SER A 707 -17.28 44.05 23.12
CA SER A 707 -16.02 43.56 23.70
C SER A 707 -15.95 43.66 25.23
N GLU A 708 -16.80 44.48 25.85
CA GLU A 708 -16.84 44.65 27.30
C GLU A 708 -17.50 43.49 28.07
N VAL A 709 -18.09 42.53 27.34
CA VAL A 709 -18.59 41.28 27.91
C VAL A 709 -17.43 40.44 28.46
N VAL A 710 -16.27 40.52 27.82
CA VAL A 710 -15.08 39.78 28.22
C VAL A 710 -14.58 40.27 29.59
N PRO A 711 -14.46 39.39 30.60
CA PRO A 711 -13.94 39.75 31.91
C PRO A 711 -12.54 40.36 31.81
N ASN A 712 -12.30 41.48 32.49
CA ASN A 712 -11.02 42.21 32.46
C ASN A 712 -10.50 42.48 31.03
N VAL A 713 -11.38 42.84 30.07
CA VAL A 713 -11.02 43.05 28.66
C VAL A 713 -9.79 43.93 28.44
N GLN A 714 -9.59 44.97 29.27
CA GLN A 714 -8.43 45.85 29.16
C GLN A 714 -7.11 45.11 29.41
N PHE A 715 -7.08 44.19 30.38
CA PHE A 715 -5.92 43.33 30.61
C PHE A 715 -5.63 42.45 29.39
N TRP A 716 -6.65 41.77 28.85
CA TRP A 716 -6.47 40.86 27.71
C TRP A 716 -6.08 41.56 26.42
N ARG A 717 -6.57 42.78 26.18
CA ARG A 717 -6.13 43.61 25.04
C ARG A 717 -4.68 44.04 25.17
N ASN A 718 -4.21 44.25 26.39
CA ASN A 718 -2.83 44.68 26.66
C ASN A 718 -1.84 43.51 26.83
N LEU A 719 -2.34 42.28 27.02
CA LEU A 719 -1.55 41.08 27.26
C LEU A 719 -0.52 40.78 26.15
N PRO A 720 -0.84 40.87 24.84
CA PRO A 720 0.16 40.71 23.78
C PRO A 720 1.31 41.72 23.89
N GLY A 721 0.99 42.96 24.31
CA GLY A 721 1.99 44.00 24.57
C GLY A 721 2.88 43.67 25.76
N TYR A 722 2.32 43.15 26.85
CA TYR A 722 3.09 42.71 28.01
C TYR A 722 3.99 41.51 27.71
N ILE A 723 3.51 40.54 26.92
CA ILE A 723 4.31 39.39 26.46
C ILE A 723 5.48 39.86 25.59
N LYS A 724 5.22 40.75 24.62
CA LYS A 724 6.27 41.36 23.79
C LYS A 724 7.34 42.06 24.64
N ASN A 725 6.93 42.84 25.64
CA ASN A 725 7.85 43.52 26.54
C ASN A 725 8.65 42.55 27.43
N GLY A 726 8.02 41.47 27.91
CA GLY A 726 8.70 40.41 28.69
C GLY A 726 9.71 39.61 27.87
N VAL A 727 9.37 39.25 26.64
CA VAL A 727 10.28 38.56 25.70
C VAL A 727 11.46 39.47 25.34
N LEU A 728 11.22 40.76 25.04
CA LEU A 728 12.29 41.74 24.81
C LEU A 728 13.21 41.93 26.02
N TYR A 729 12.68 41.81 27.24
CA TYR A 729 13.47 41.88 28.48
C TYR A 729 14.39 40.67 28.66
N ILE A 730 13.96 39.48 28.27
CA ILE A 730 14.75 38.24 28.38
C ILE A 730 15.84 38.16 27.30
N ILE A 731 15.56 38.58 26.07
CA ILE A 731 16.49 38.46 24.93
C ILE A 731 17.58 39.55 24.95
N SER A 732 17.44 40.60 25.77
CA SER A 732 18.36 41.73 25.80
C SER A 732 18.95 41.99 27.20
N PRO A 733 19.91 41.18 27.69
CA PRO A 733 20.45 41.29 29.05
C PRO A 733 21.35 42.52 29.29
N CYS A 734 21.53 43.42 28.32
CA CYS A 734 22.40 44.59 28.44
C CYS A 734 21.85 45.83 27.72
N ARG A 735 20.90 46.54 28.34
CA ARG A 735 20.80 48.00 28.17
C ARG A 735 20.61 48.70 29.51
N LYS A 736 21.47 49.70 29.73
CA LYS A 736 21.50 50.57 30.90
C LYS A 736 20.16 51.28 31.08
N THR A 737 19.70 51.29 32.32
CA THR A 737 18.56 52.02 32.86
C THR A 737 18.52 53.44 32.31
N THR A 738 17.47 53.79 31.58
CA THR A 738 17.03 55.18 31.48
C THR A 738 15.52 55.23 31.64
N THR A 739 15.16 55.67 32.85
CA THR A 739 13.95 56.42 33.21
C THR A 739 12.61 55.68 33.19
N TYR A 740 12.24 55.25 34.40
CA TYR A 740 10.90 54.88 34.84
C TYR A 740 10.12 56.16 35.18
N GLU A 741 9.72 56.95 34.18
CA GLU A 741 8.67 57.97 34.36
C GLU A 741 7.82 58.03 33.09
N GLN A 742 6.72 57.27 33.11
CA GLN A 742 5.36 57.77 32.85
C GLN A 742 4.41 56.57 32.88
N ILE A 743 3.70 56.47 34.01
CA ILE A 743 2.48 55.65 34.20
C ILE A 743 1.33 56.33 33.46
#